data_AF-A0A3M1CKT7-F1
#
_entry.id   AF-A0A3M1CKT7-F1
#
_cell.length_a   1.000
_cell.length_b   1.000
_cell.length_c   1.000
_cell.angle_alpha   90.00
_cell.angle_beta   90.00
_cell.angle_gamma   90.00
#
_symmetry.space_group_name_H-M   'P 1'
#
loop_
_entity.id
_entity.type
_entity.pdbx_description
1 polymer ?
#
loop_
_entity_poly.entity_id
_entity_poly.type
_entity_poly.pdbx_seq_one_letter_code
_entity_poly.pdbx_strand_id
1 'polypeptide(L)'
;MGFGICRGGVHDCVAQPGGGWAWSECRGEVLPATECEGGAANGQDDDCDGATDEDCLPDGDGDGYSPPEDCNDEDQSINPSASEQCNGKDDDCNGIIDDGVTNACGECGPVPDEVCNDGLDNDCDGQVDEGCGGCSVGQTKQCYRGPDGTQGVGQCKWGEMVCINGEFWSDCQGDVTPDPEVCDGVDNDCDGATDEAGAIGSNACGFCDSTELCDNLDNDCDGLTDEGLRNYCGACIHCSDTEPCTLENTTCDPASGTCVETACDGQDNDCDGLTDEGLLNSCGECGGSCYEQEWSGSDDWQYGQSDGVSNSADPDELRLDSTTQSPHYIWIAGTNTVCNQASGCQTNPPCYAGTTCHTVRKFDTRTGQLLGVFSSWGWSPSRTAVAVDNTVWVGNRGCENILSDCQADNPIHGNAVHLDADGNLICRADVTGSGVAVRAVTIDQDGNAWIGSWGGGHIYKYSGSQVQDNPDGIPRCVQLCDVDLQGSRAYGAAVDGNGYLWISTIGQGPLRKIDTRTCQIEMSASPTVPTYGIAIDQNNNVWLGSWTNGTTAVVRVNGSTGAIDYFGRTVGNTAPGYTRGVAVDHENNIWVAEWSHNTVDKFDANGNHLGQYALCSGASGPLGMAVDFDDNIWAVAYSSGTACKFDANGNVLASIDVGGRPYTYSDMTGYQLRTITLKHGTWTVDYDSGYDNARWDRLEWSGSMAQDDRIRVRARTAATEGALASATWGPYHDADPAQPSPWTADISGEVPPGRWIQVEVTLETQDEVSPAFTGLRVFWQY
;
A
#
# COMPACT_ATOMS: atom_id res chain seq x y z
N MET A 1 1.52 -11.71 -23.22
CA MET A 1 2.34 -11.33 -24.39
C MET A 1 2.51 -9.82 -24.34
N GLY A 2 3.62 -9.39 -23.74
CA GLY A 2 3.90 -7.98 -23.47
C GLY A 2 4.77 -7.74 -22.24
N PHE A 3 5.55 -8.74 -21.83
CA PHE A 3 6.76 -8.47 -21.07
C PHE A 3 7.82 -8.02 -22.09
N GLY A 4 8.59 -7.01 -21.70
CA GLY A 4 9.63 -6.46 -22.56
C GLY A 4 9.20 -5.84 -23.88
N ILE A 5 10.02 -6.07 -24.90
CA ILE A 5 9.81 -5.49 -26.24
C ILE A 5 8.85 -6.32 -27.10
N CYS A 6 8.47 -7.51 -26.65
CA CYS A 6 7.56 -8.36 -27.41
C CYS A 6 6.19 -7.75 -27.53
N ARG A 7 5.66 -7.85 -28.74
CA ARG A 7 4.29 -7.45 -29.04
C ARG A 7 3.71 -8.34 -30.11
N GLY A 8 2.41 -8.64 -29.97
CA GLY A 8 1.67 -9.34 -31.00
C GLY A 8 1.56 -8.50 -32.28
N GLY A 9 1.56 -9.18 -33.43
CA GLY A 9 1.33 -8.55 -34.73
C GLY A 9 -0.09 -8.75 -35.26
N VAL A 10 -0.33 -8.28 -36.48
CA VAL A 10 -1.61 -8.38 -37.16
C VAL A 10 -1.49 -9.27 -38.40
N HIS A 11 -2.39 -10.24 -38.52
CA HIS A 11 -2.56 -11.05 -39.73
C HIS A 11 -3.75 -10.56 -40.56
N ASP A 12 -3.55 -10.43 -41.88
CA ASP A 12 -4.63 -10.18 -42.82
C ASP A 12 -5.13 -11.50 -43.42
N CYS A 13 -6.45 -11.72 -43.46
CA CYS A 13 -7.00 -12.87 -44.18
C CYS A 13 -7.01 -12.57 -45.67
N VAL A 14 -6.13 -13.20 -46.44
CA VAL A 14 -5.91 -12.90 -47.86
C VAL A 14 -6.33 -14.05 -48.77
N ALA A 15 -6.97 -13.68 -49.89
CA ALA A 15 -7.45 -14.64 -50.88
C ALA A 15 -6.28 -15.29 -51.63
N GLN A 16 -6.29 -16.61 -51.72
CA GLN A 16 -5.24 -17.41 -52.34
C GLN A 16 -5.56 -17.75 -53.80
N PRO A 17 -4.54 -17.89 -54.68
CA PRO A 17 -4.74 -18.32 -56.06
C PRO A 17 -5.28 -19.75 -56.10
N GLY A 18 -6.55 -19.91 -56.50
CA GLY A 18 -7.23 -21.22 -56.56
C GLY A 18 -8.59 -21.26 -55.86
N GLY A 19 -8.99 -20.20 -55.17
CA GLY A 19 -10.29 -20.12 -54.48
C GLY A 19 -10.22 -20.67 -53.07
N GLY A 20 -9.72 -19.83 -52.16
CA GLY A 20 -9.60 -20.08 -50.72
C GLY A 20 -9.04 -18.85 -50.03
N TRP A 21 -9.09 -18.80 -48.70
CA TRP A 21 -8.53 -17.71 -47.90
C TRP A 21 -7.50 -18.29 -46.93
N ALA A 22 -6.38 -17.61 -46.77
CA ALA A 22 -5.36 -17.97 -45.79
C ALA A 22 -4.83 -16.69 -45.12
N TRP A 23 -4.42 -16.80 -43.87
CA TRP A 23 -3.80 -15.70 -43.15
C TRP A 23 -2.45 -15.35 -43.78
N SER A 24 -2.16 -14.05 -43.89
CA SER A 24 -0.84 -13.54 -44.26
C SER A 24 0.19 -13.91 -43.18
N GLU A 25 1.46 -13.65 -43.44
CA GLU A 25 2.44 -13.56 -42.35
C GLU A 25 2.06 -12.43 -41.39
N CYS A 26 2.41 -12.59 -40.11
CA CYS A 26 2.06 -11.64 -39.06
C CYS A 26 2.89 -10.37 -39.23
N ARG A 27 2.25 -9.21 -39.30
CA ARG A 27 2.95 -7.93 -39.47
C ARG A 27 2.98 -7.16 -38.17
N GLY A 28 4.18 -6.72 -37.78
CA GLY A 28 4.41 -5.89 -36.60
C GLY A 28 4.62 -6.69 -35.31
N GLU A 29 4.62 -8.02 -35.39
CA GLU A 29 5.04 -8.84 -34.26
C GLU A 29 6.53 -8.66 -33.98
N VAL A 30 6.85 -8.61 -32.69
CA VAL A 30 8.21 -8.78 -32.18
C VAL A 30 8.13 -10.08 -31.39
N LEU A 31 8.75 -11.12 -31.94
CA LEU A 31 8.80 -12.45 -31.33
C LEU A 31 9.94 -12.48 -30.30
N PRO A 32 9.81 -13.31 -29.25
CA PRO A 32 10.91 -13.57 -28.33
C PRO A 32 12.22 -13.86 -29.07
N ALA A 33 13.26 -13.14 -28.70
CA ALA A 33 14.62 -13.34 -29.14
C ALA A 33 15.51 -13.59 -27.91
N THR A 34 16.62 -14.28 -28.08
CA THR A 34 17.57 -14.48 -26.98
C THR A 34 18.14 -13.14 -26.55
N GLU A 35 18.16 -12.87 -25.25
CA GLU A 35 18.80 -11.66 -24.74
C GLU A 35 20.30 -11.67 -25.04
N CYS A 36 20.91 -10.48 -25.12
CA CYS A 36 22.34 -10.33 -25.36
C CYS A 36 22.90 -10.96 -26.65
N GLU A 37 22.14 -11.01 -27.75
CA GLU A 37 22.65 -11.44 -29.06
C GLU A 37 23.82 -10.52 -29.52
N GLY A 38 25.07 -10.96 -29.28
CA GLY A 38 26.29 -10.19 -29.54
C GLY A 38 27.11 -9.80 -28.29
N GLY A 39 26.67 -10.18 -27.08
CA GLY A 39 27.43 -10.09 -25.83
C GLY A 39 27.34 -8.74 -25.10
N ALA A 40 26.23 -8.01 -25.22
CA ALA A 40 26.01 -6.76 -24.49
C ALA A 40 24.55 -6.62 -24.06
N ALA A 41 24.34 -6.44 -22.74
CA ALA A 41 23.06 -6.10 -22.13
C ALA A 41 22.57 -4.74 -22.66
N ASN A 42 21.33 -4.68 -23.11
CA ASN A 42 20.77 -3.55 -23.85
C ASN A 42 19.64 -2.82 -23.10
N GLY A 43 19.31 -3.29 -21.89
CA GLY A 43 18.25 -2.77 -21.03
C GLY A 43 16.85 -3.12 -21.54
N GLN A 44 16.70 -4.18 -22.33
CA GLN A 44 15.43 -4.62 -22.90
C GLN A 44 15.26 -6.12 -22.69
N ASP A 45 14.13 -6.47 -22.11
CA ASP A 45 13.59 -7.83 -22.05
C ASP A 45 13.24 -8.29 -23.48
N ASP A 46 14.22 -8.94 -24.13
CA ASP A 46 14.18 -9.35 -25.54
C ASP A 46 13.45 -10.70 -25.73
N ASP A 47 13.37 -11.50 -24.66
CA ASP A 47 12.82 -12.86 -24.67
C ASP A 47 11.41 -12.95 -24.05
N CYS A 48 11.02 -11.90 -23.31
CA CYS A 48 9.68 -11.55 -22.91
C CYS A 48 9.12 -12.44 -21.78
N ASP A 49 9.99 -12.79 -20.84
CA ASP A 49 9.67 -13.51 -19.62
C ASP A 49 9.38 -12.59 -18.41
N GLY A 50 9.74 -11.31 -18.49
CA GLY A 50 9.47 -10.29 -17.48
C GLY A 50 10.68 -9.86 -16.64
N ALA A 51 11.84 -10.46 -16.83
CA ALA A 51 13.12 -9.92 -16.37
C ALA A 51 13.79 -9.13 -17.50
N THR A 52 14.88 -8.39 -17.24
CA THR A 52 15.57 -7.61 -18.28
C THR A 52 17.06 -7.91 -18.21
N ASP A 53 17.63 -8.42 -19.30
CA ASP A 53 19.03 -8.82 -19.41
C ASP A 53 19.46 -9.90 -18.37
N GLU A 54 18.53 -10.71 -17.86
CA GLU A 54 18.77 -11.81 -16.91
C GLU A 54 19.59 -12.94 -17.52
N ASP A 55 19.38 -13.24 -18.80
CA ASP A 55 20.17 -14.22 -19.56
C ASP A 55 21.61 -13.73 -19.82
N CYS A 56 21.89 -12.48 -19.44
CA CYS A 56 23.18 -11.81 -19.57
C CYS A 56 24.00 -11.76 -18.28
N LEU A 57 23.42 -12.19 -17.15
CA LEU A 57 24.13 -12.27 -15.88
C LEU A 57 25.10 -13.45 -15.96
N PRO A 58 26.42 -13.20 -15.96
CA PRO A 58 27.37 -14.30 -15.98
C PRO A 58 27.28 -15.02 -14.63
N ASP A 59 27.07 -16.33 -14.67
CA ASP A 59 27.36 -17.29 -13.59
C ASP A 59 28.64 -16.86 -12.84
N GLY A 60 28.43 -16.15 -11.74
CA GLY A 60 29.42 -15.33 -11.07
C GLY A 60 30.42 -16.18 -10.32
N ASP A 61 29.96 -17.34 -9.88
CA ASP A 61 30.76 -18.32 -9.19
C ASP A 61 31.14 -19.52 -10.07
N GLY A 62 30.42 -19.83 -11.15
CA GLY A 62 30.75 -20.87 -12.13
C GLY A 62 30.08 -22.22 -11.89
N ASP A 63 28.98 -22.31 -11.14
CA ASP A 63 28.30 -23.55 -10.78
C ASP A 63 27.26 -24.03 -11.81
N GLY A 64 26.95 -23.18 -12.79
CA GLY A 64 26.02 -23.45 -13.89
C GLY A 64 24.61 -22.90 -13.70
N TYR A 65 24.33 -22.21 -12.59
CA TYR A 65 23.12 -21.41 -12.37
C TYR A 65 23.50 -19.91 -12.43
N SER A 66 22.49 -19.05 -12.59
CA SER A 66 22.70 -17.61 -12.65
C SER A 66 21.47 -16.93 -12.05
N PRO A 67 21.56 -15.69 -11.56
CA PRO A 67 20.41 -14.98 -11.04
C PRO A 67 19.37 -14.79 -12.15
N PRO A 68 18.06 -14.84 -11.83
CA PRO A 68 17.50 -14.92 -10.48
C PRO A 68 17.28 -16.35 -9.95
N GLU A 69 17.63 -17.40 -10.72
CA GLU A 69 17.49 -18.78 -10.27
C GLU A 69 18.49 -19.10 -9.16
N ASP A 70 19.68 -18.54 -9.25
CA ASP A 70 20.68 -18.56 -8.19
C ASP A 70 20.44 -17.42 -7.18
N CYS A 71 20.08 -17.80 -5.95
CA CYS A 71 19.84 -16.86 -4.85
C CYS A 71 21.13 -16.32 -4.22
N ASN A 72 22.30 -16.87 -4.57
CA ASN A 72 23.60 -16.32 -4.21
C ASN A 72 24.70 -16.67 -5.25
N ASP A 73 24.71 -15.96 -6.36
CA ASP A 73 25.64 -16.07 -7.52
C ASP A 73 27.12 -15.71 -7.24
N GLU A 74 27.48 -15.59 -5.96
CA GLU A 74 28.87 -15.50 -5.50
C GLU A 74 29.34 -16.79 -4.78
N ASP A 75 28.47 -17.79 -4.61
CA ASP A 75 28.70 -19.00 -3.81
C ASP A 75 28.15 -20.27 -4.49
N GLN A 76 29.05 -21.02 -5.16
CA GLN A 76 28.74 -22.26 -5.92
C GLN A 76 28.02 -23.37 -5.12
N SER A 77 27.92 -23.21 -3.81
CA SER A 77 27.24 -24.15 -2.93
C SER A 77 25.76 -23.83 -2.72
N ILE A 78 25.30 -22.66 -3.17
CA ILE A 78 23.94 -22.16 -3.05
C ILE A 78 23.37 -22.02 -4.45
N ASN A 79 22.50 -22.94 -4.84
CA ASN A 79 21.86 -22.95 -6.15
C ASN A 79 20.65 -23.88 -6.14
N PRO A 80 19.73 -23.79 -7.12
CA PRO A 80 18.53 -24.63 -7.21
C PRO A 80 18.72 -26.16 -7.17
N SER A 81 19.96 -26.65 -7.30
CA SER A 81 20.28 -28.08 -7.22
C SER A 81 21.16 -28.46 -6.04
N ALA A 82 21.50 -27.50 -5.19
CA ALA A 82 22.18 -27.75 -3.95
C ALA A 82 21.31 -28.61 -3.03
N SER A 83 21.96 -29.26 -2.07
CA SER A 83 21.26 -29.95 -1.01
C SER A 83 21.37 -29.08 0.22
N GLU A 84 20.22 -28.81 0.84
CA GLU A 84 20.13 -28.10 2.11
C GLU A 84 21.16 -28.62 3.12
N GLN A 85 21.94 -27.70 3.65
CA GLN A 85 22.79 -27.90 4.81
C GLN A 85 22.23 -27.07 5.94
N CYS A 86 22.36 -27.56 7.17
CA CYS A 86 21.84 -26.86 8.34
C CYS A 86 22.78 -25.70 8.71
N ASN A 87 22.74 -24.62 7.94
CA ASN A 87 23.68 -23.51 7.96
C ASN A 87 22.97 -22.14 8.04
N GLY A 88 21.64 -22.12 8.10
CA GLY A 88 20.83 -20.90 8.18
C GLY A 88 20.70 -20.15 6.87
N LYS A 89 21.05 -20.78 5.74
CA LYS A 89 20.86 -20.28 4.39
C LYS A 89 19.86 -21.18 3.65
N ASP A 90 19.27 -20.63 2.60
CA ASP A 90 18.45 -21.37 1.65
C ASP A 90 19.39 -21.85 0.54
N ASP A 91 20.06 -22.99 0.78
CA ASP A 91 21.10 -23.47 -0.13
C ASP A 91 20.50 -23.88 -1.48
N ASP A 92 19.29 -24.44 -1.50
CA ASP A 92 18.60 -24.89 -2.71
C ASP A 92 17.68 -23.84 -3.36
N CYS A 93 17.71 -22.61 -2.84
CA CYS A 93 16.98 -21.44 -3.36
C CYS A 93 15.47 -21.69 -3.54
N ASN A 94 14.85 -22.55 -2.73
CA ASN A 94 13.43 -22.89 -2.82
C ASN A 94 12.53 -21.96 -1.99
N GLY A 95 13.13 -21.05 -1.21
CA GLY A 95 12.48 -20.09 -0.34
C GLY A 95 12.26 -20.57 1.09
N ILE A 96 12.85 -21.72 1.49
CA ILE A 96 12.72 -22.32 2.82
C ILE A 96 14.11 -22.67 3.37
N ILE A 97 14.58 -21.87 4.32
CA ILE A 97 15.87 -22.08 5.00
C ILE A 97 15.88 -23.43 5.75
N ASP A 98 16.93 -24.24 5.51
CA ASP A 98 17.25 -25.50 6.18
C ASP A 98 16.15 -26.59 6.08
N ASP A 99 15.39 -26.65 4.97
CA ASP A 99 14.31 -27.65 4.82
C ASP A 99 14.84 -29.09 4.74
N GLY A 100 14.20 -29.99 5.48
CA GLY A 100 14.55 -31.41 5.49
C GLY A 100 15.83 -31.77 6.27
N VAL A 101 16.53 -30.79 6.86
CA VAL A 101 17.74 -31.00 7.69
C VAL A 101 17.59 -30.62 9.17
N THR A 102 16.45 -30.04 9.56
CA THR A 102 16.11 -29.70 10.95
C THR A 102 15.48 -30.86 11.73
N ASN A 103 15.60 -30.83 13.07
CA ASN A 103 15.05 -31.82 13.99
C ASN A 103 13.58 -31.52 14.38
N ALA A 104 13.00 -32.33 15.27
CA ALA A 104 11.60 -32.20 15.68
C ALA A 104 11.26 -30.87 16.38
N CYS A 105 12.26 -30.15 16.90
CA CYS A 105 12.14 -28.81 17.48
C CYS A 105 12.33 -27.68 16.44
N GLY A 106 12.62 -28.01 15.17
CA GLY A 106 12.92 -27.03 14.12
C GLY A 106 14.36 -26.50 14.14
N GLU A 107 15.27 -27.16 14.87
CA GLU A 107 16.68 -26.74 14.97
C GLU A 107 17.64 -27.76 14.33
N CYS A 108 18.85 -27.31 14.01
CA CYS A 108 19.93 -28.14 13.49
C CYS A 108 20.53 -29.06 14.58
N GLY A 109 20.55 -30.37 14.34
CA GLY A 109 21.23 -31.34 15.23
C GLY A 109 20.29 -32.26 16.02
N PRO A 110 20.79 -33.11 16.93
CA PRO A 110 19.94 -33.97 17.76
C PRO A 110 19.04 -33.13 18.68
N VAL A 111 17.83 -33.62 18.97
CA VAL A 111 16.99 -33.00 20.01
C VAL A 111 17.70 -33.06 21.36
N PRO A 112 17.63 -32.00 22.19
CA PRO A 112 18.22 -32.00 23.53
C PRO A 112 17.64 -33.10 24.43
N ASP A 113 18.35 -33.46 25.49
CA ASP A 113 17.80 -34.33 26.54
C ASP A 113 16.83 -33.52 27.44
N GLU A 114 15.79 -34.17 27.96
CA GLU A 114 14.77 -33.53 28.81
C GLU A 114 15.35 -32.96 30.12
N VAL A 115 14.98 -31.72 30.46
CA VAL A 115 15.44 -31.04 31.67
C VAL A 115 14.33 -31.03 32.72
N CYS A 116 14.46 -31.89 33.73
CA CYS A 116 13.42 -32.05 34.74
C CYS A 116 13.16 -30.75 35.56
N ASN A 117 11.88 -30.41 35.72
CA ASN A 117 11.29 -29.36 36.55
C ASN A 117 11.53 -27.91 36.06
N ASP A 118 11.65 -27.72 34.74
CA ASP A 118 11.56 -26.40 34.12
C ASP A 118 10.18 -26.13 33.47
N GLY A 119 9.34 -27.16 33.35
CA GLY A 119 7.98 -27.06 32.83
C GLY A 119 7.92 -26.89 31.31
N LEU A 120 9.00 -27.24 30.61
CA LEU A 120 9.12 -27.23 29.16
C LEU A 120 9.27 -28.68 28.66
N ASP A 121 9.03 -28.88 27.37
CA ASP A 121 9.21 -30.15 26.63
C ASP A 121 10.49 -29.96 25.82
N ASN A 122 11.63 -30.25 26.43
CA ASN A 122 12.96 -29.87 25.93
C ASN A 122 13.50 -30.87 24.92
N ASP A 123 13.03 -32.11 24.96
CA ASP A 123 13.33 -33.11 23.94
C ASP A 123 12.27 -33.18 22.82
N CYS A 124 11.25 -32.32 22.90
CA CYS A 124 10.18 -32.15 21.92
C CYS A 124 9.44 -33.46 21.61
N ASP A 125 9.34 -34.37 22.59
CA ASP A 125 8.66 -35.66 22.45
C ASP A 125 7.13 -35.56 22.66
N GLY A 126 6.64 -34.41 23.13
CA GLY A 126 5.25 -34.10 23.40
C GLY A 126 4.83 -34.31 24.86
N GLN A 127 5.77 -34.59 25.76
CA GLN A 127 5.58 -34.70 27.21
C GLN A 127 6.42 -33.64 27.94
N VAL A 128 6.01 -33.32 29.16
CA VAL A 128 6.68 -32.29 29.98
C VAL A 128 7.18 -32.97 31.24
N ASP A 129 8.48 -32.86 31.51
CA ASP A 129 9.19 -33.26 32.72
C ASP A 129 9.14 -34.78 33.07
N GLU A 130 9.38 -35.69 32.10
CA GLU A 130 9.39 -37.15 32.34
C GLU A 130 10.78 -37.82 32.52
N GLY A 131 10.78 -39.07 33.01
CA GLY A 131 12.00 -39.90 33.12
C GLY A 131 12.86 -39.78 34.40
N CYS A 132 12.51 -38.94 35.37
CA CYS A 132 13.42 -38.45 36.43
C CYS A 132 13.67 -39.34 37.70
N GLY A 133 13.40 -40.65 37.69
CA GLY A 133 14.12 -41.63 38.55
C GLY A 133 13.89 -41.77 40.08
N GLY A 134 12.96 -41.09 40.76
CA GLY A 134 12.35 -41.44 42.08
C GLY A 134 13.24 -41.59 43.36
N CYS A 135 13.03 -40.78 44.42
CA CYS A 135 13.71 -40.88 45.74
C CYS A 135 12.78 -40.64 46.96
N SER A 136 13.29 -40.61 48.21
CA SER A 136 12.47 -40.31 49.42
C SER A 136 12.93 -39.03 50.14
N VAL A 137 11.97 -38.17 50.53
CA VAL A 137 12.23 -36.81 51.06
C VAL A 137 13.31 -36.80 52.14
N GLY A 138 14.37 -36.03 51.91
CA GLY A 138 15.47 -35.82 52.87
C GLY A 138 16.55 -36.90 52.88
N GLN A 139 16.49 -37.89 51.99
CA GLN A 139 17.60 -38.82 51.76
C GLN A 139 18.75 -38.10 51.04
N THR A 140 19.99 -38.40 51.39
CA THR A 140 21.19 -37.94 50.65
C THR A 140 21.98 -39.13 50.10
N LYS A 141 22.70 -38.89 49.00
CA LYS A 141 23.55 -39.88 48.33
C LYS A 141 24.83 -39.20 47.85
N GLN A 142 25.97 -39.91 47.93
CA GLN A 142 27.22 -39.44 47.35
C GLN A 142 27.17 -39.51 45.82
N CYS A 143 27.79 -38.52 45.19
CA CYS A 143 27.88 -38.40 43.74
C CYS A 143 29.24 -37.85 43.34
N TYR A 144 29.65 -38.17 42.12
CA TYR A 144 30.85 -37.64 41.51
C TYR A 144 30.67 -37.69 40.01
N ARG A 145 30.87 -36.56 39.33
CA ARG A 145 30.60 -36.41 37.90
C ARG A 145 31.80 -36.77 37.00
N GLY A 146 32.98 -36.95 37.56
CA GLY A 146 34.21 -37.26 36.80
C GLY A 146 34.42 -38.76 36.55
N PRO A 147 35.42 -39.12 35.72
CA PRO A 147 35.76 -40.51 35.40
C PRO A 147 36.05 -41.39 36.62
N ASP A 148 35.73 -42.69 36.52
CA ASP A 148 36.03 -43.65 37.59
C ASP A 148 37.53 -43.84 37.79
N GLY A 149 38.02 -43.59 39.00
CA GLY A 149 39.43 -43.68 39.37
C GLY A 149 40.11 -42.36 39.74
N THR A 150 39.52 -41.21 39.39
CA THR A 150 40.04 -39.86 39.72
C THR A 150 39.49 -39.31 41.04
N GLN A 151 38.55 -40.04 41.66
CA GLN A 151 37.85 -39.57 42.85
C GLN A 151 38.76 -39.55 44.07
N GLY A 152 39.08 -38.36 44.58
CA GLY A 152 39.96 -38.20 45.75
C GLY A 152 41.46 -38.20 45.42
N VAL A 153 41.82 -38.03 44.15
CA VAL A 153 43.20 -37.83 43.65
C VAL A 153 43.39 -36.36 43.29
N GLY A 154 44.58 -35.80 43.52
CA GLY A 154 44.82 -34.37 43.31
C GLY A 154 43.84 -33.48 44.06
N GLN A 155 43.22 -32.54 43.35
CA GLN A 155 42.16 -31.67 43.87
C GLN A 155 40.75 -32.26 43.80
N CYS A 156 40.56 -33.37 43.10
CA CYS A 156 39.26 -33.96 42.85
C CYS A 156 38.63 -34.57 44.10
N LYS A 157 37.32 -34.32 44.29
CA LYS A 157 36.60 -34.82 45.48
C LYS A 157 35.13 -35.12 45.21
N TRP A 158 34.56 -35.97 46.07
CA TRP A 158 33.14 -36.35 46.07
C TRP A 158 32.23 -35.17 46.43
N GLY A 159 31.07 -35.15 45.79
CA GLY A 159 29.94 -34.26 46.09
C GLY A 159 28.77 -35.00 46.74
N GLU A 160 27.70 -34.27 47.04
CA GLU A 160 26.50 -34.80 47.67
C GLU A 160 25.23 -34.30 46.94
N MET A 161 24.27 -35.22 46.77
CA MET A 161 22.95 -34.94 46.21
C MET A 161 21.86 -35.23 47.25
N VAL A 162 20.84 -34.38 47.28
CA VAL A 162 19.74 -34.43 48.27
C VAL A 162 18.42 -34.67 47.54
N CYS A 163 17.57 -35.53 48.10
CA CYS A 163 16.25 -35.78 47.53
C CYS A 163 15.30 -34.60 47.75
N ILE A 164 14.84 -34.01 46.66
CA ILE A 164 13.85 -32.93 46.58
C ILE A 164 12.46 -33.54 46.41
N ASN A 165 11.55 -33.15 47.30
CA ASN A 165 10.12 -33.48 47.28
C ASN A 165 9.74 -34.97 47.25
N GLY A 166 10.71 -35.88 47.44
CA GLY A 166 10.44 -37.32 47.49
C GLY A 166 10.20 -37.93 46.12
N GLU A 167 10.76 -37.30 45.10
CA GLU A 167 10.57 -37.69 43.70
C GLU A 167 11.85 -37.47 42.88
N PHE A 168 12.64 -36.44 43.18
CA PHE A 168 13.82 -36.06 42.37
C PHE A 168 15.11 -35.94 43.21
N TRP A 169 16.25 -36.38 42.70
CA TRP A 169 17.55 -36.05 43.28
C TRP A 169 18.01 -34.68 42.79
N SER A 170 18.51 -33.84 43.68
CA SER A 170 19.18 -32.61 43.28
C SER A 170 20.43 -32.92 42.44
N ASP A 171 20.93 -31.92 41.74
CA ASP A 171 22.27 -31.95 41.15
C ASP A 171 23.34 -32.34 42.17
N CYS A 172 24.44 -32.91 41.66
CA CYS A 172 25.61 -33.20 42.47
C CYS A 172 26.27 -31.89 42.90
N GLN A 173 26.18 -31.56 44.18
CA GLN A 173 26.73 -30.31 44.71
C GLN A 173 28.05 -30.60 45.44
N GLY A 174 29.08 -29.84 45.08
CA GLY A 174 30.37 -29.81 45.79
C GLY A 174 31.41 -30.85 45.37
N ASP A 175 31.15 -31.63 44.31
CA ASP A 175 32.21 -32.42 43.69
C ASP A 175 33.19 -31.53 42.90
N VAL A 176 34.42 -32.01 42.77
CA VAL A 176 35.47 -31.41 41.93
C VAL A 176 35.96 -32.51 41.01
N THR A 177 35.78 -32.35 39.71
CA THR A 177 36.11 -33.31 38.65
C THR A 177 37.43 -32.95 37.99
N PRO A 178 38.06 -33.88 37.24
CA PRO A 178 39.29 -33.59 36.52
C PRO A 178 39.09 -32.49 35.50
N ASP A 179 39.99 -31.53 35.50
CA ASP A 179 40.11 -30.50 34.47
C ASP A 179 41.43 -30.71 33.73
N PRO A 180 41.59 -30.27 32.47
CA PRO A 180 42.86 -30.39 31.77
C PRO A 180 44.04 -29.80 32.57
N GLU A 181 45.17 -30.50 32.59
CA GLU A 181 46.36 -30.08 33.36
C GLU A 181 46.87 -28.71 32.89
N VAL A 182 47.22 -27.83 33.83
CA VAL A 182 47.69 -26.46 33.59
C VAL A 182 49.03 -26.28 34.31
N CYS A 183 49.98 -25.50 33.77
CA CYS A 183 51.25 -25.17 34.44
C CYS A 183 51.00 -24.26 35.69
N ASP A 184 50.34 -24.76 36.73
CA ASP A 184 49.91 -23.96 37.90
C ASP A 184 50.36 -24.51 39.27
N GLY A 185 51.06 -25.66 39.28
CA GLY A 185 51.58 -26.29 40.49
C GLY A 185 50.59 -27.22 41.18
N VAL A 186 49.46 -27.54 40.54
CA VAL A 186 48.39 -28.38 41.07
C VAL A 186 48.07 -29.50 40.08
N ASP A 187 47.75 -30.69 40.62
CA ASP A 187 47.26 -31.86 39.90
C ASP A 187 45.80 -31.63 39.49
N ASN A 188 45.61 -31.02 38.32
CA ASN A 188 44.33 -30.51 37.87
C ASN A 188 43.49 -31.57 37.17
N ASP A 189 44.14 -32.47 36.43
CA ASP A 189 43.50 -33.61 35.80
C ASP A 189 43.38 -34.83 36.73
N CYS A 190 43.83 -34.68 37.97
CA CYS A 190 43.62 -35.61 39.08
C CYS A 190 44.13 -37.03 38.76
N ASP A 191 45.23 -37.12 38.01
CA ASP A 191 45.87 -38.37 37.62
C ASP A 191 46.95 -38.83 38.61
N GLY A 192 47.37 -37.93 39.52
CA GLY A 192 48.35 -38.14 40.58
C GLY A 192 49.74 -37.53 40.34
N ALA A 193 49.95 -36.81 39.24
CA ALA A 193 51.15 -36.03 38.92
C ALA A 193 50.86 -34.51 38.97
N THR A 194 51.85 -33.65 38.73
CA THR A 194 51.68 -32.18 38.86
C THR A 194 52.56 -31.50 37.81
N ASP A 195 51.96 -30.67 36.96
CA ASP A 195 52.58 -29.89 35.88
C ASP A 195 53.47 -30.71 34.92
N GLU A 196 52.93 -31.79 34.36
CA GLU A 196 53.66 -32.57 33.36
C GLU A 196 53.84 -31.89 32.00
N ALA A 197 54.77 -32.45 31.23
CA ALA A 197 55.06 -32.01 29.88
C ALA A 197 53.81 -32.13 28.99
N GLY A 198 53.29 -30.97 28.56
CA GLY A 198 52.04 -30.86 27.81
C GLY A 198 50.90 -30.19 28.58
N ALA A 199 51.12 -29.77 29.82
CA ALA A 199 50.20 -28.92 30.56
C ALA A 199 49.88 -27.62 29.80
N ILE A 200 48.63 -27.19 29.86
CA ILE A 200 48.15 -25.94 29.26
C ILE A 200 48.90 -24.77 29.92
N GLY A 201 49.46 -23.88 29.11
CA GLY A 201 50.39 -22.84 29.59
C GLY A 201 51.87 -23.20 29.46
N SER A 202 52.19 -24.34 28.83
CA SER A 202 53.52 -24.60 28.33
C SER A 202 53.82 -23.82 27.03
N ASN A 203 55.09 -23.45 26.85
CA ASN A 203 55.63 -22.92 25.61
C ASN A 203 55.74 -23.98 24.50
N ALA A 204 56.18 -23.55 23.33
CA ALA A 204 56.48 -24.43 22.20
C ALA A 204 57.60 -25.48 22.44
N CYS A 205 58.40 -25.34 23.50
CA CYS A 205 59.45 -26.27 23.94
C CYS A 205 59.01 -27.29 25.02
N GLY A 206 57.72 -27.33 25.39
CA GLY A 206 57.18 -28.26 26.41
C GLY A 206 57.67 -28.00 27.84
N PHE A 207 58.27 -26.84 28.05
CA PHE A 207 58.47 -26.24 29.36
C PHE A 207 57.51 -25.05 29.44
N CYS A 208 57.39 -24.34 30.54
CA CYS A 208 56.51 -23.18 30.57
C CYS A 208 57.28 -21.88 30.16
N ASP A 209 57.88 -21.75 28.94
CA ASP A 209 58.46 -20.50 28.28
C ASP A 209 59.15 -20.49 26.82
N SER A 210 58.60 -19.89 25.73
CA SER A 210 59.28 -19.33 24.51
C SER A 210 58.62 -19.33 23.07
N THR A 211 57.77 -18.35 22.68
CA THR A 211 57.80 -17.62 21.36
C THR A 211 57.55 -16.10 21.56
N GLU A 212 58.33 -15.18 20.96
CA GLU A 212 58.23 -13.72 21.22
C GLU A 212 56.89 -13.10 20.80
N LEU A 213 56.12 -12.64 21.79
CA LEU A 213 54.79 -12.05 21.67
C LEU A 213 54.89 -10.57 22.03
N CYS A 214 53.88 -9.77 21.67
CA CYS A 214 53.86 -8.34 21.98
C CYS A 214 53.36 -8.08 23.43
N ASP A 215 53.87 -8.86 24.38
CA ASP A 215 53.40 -8.96 25.76
C ASP A 215 54.41 -8.40 26.79
N ASN A 216 55.49 -7.76 26.33
CA ASN A 216 56.63 -7.23 27.11
C ASN A 216 57.49 -8.31 27.79
N LEU A 217 57.51 -9.53 27.25
CA LEU A 217 58.32 -10.63 27.75
C LEU A 217 59.21 -11.18 26.63
N ASP A 218 60.47 -11.51 26.98
CA ASP A 218 61.44 -12.15 26.08
C ASP A 218 61.06 -13.63 25.93
N ASN A 219 59.93 -13.84 25.27
CA ASN A 219 59.40 -15.15 25.06
C ASN A 219 60.18 -15.84 23.95
N ASP A 220 61.34 -15.48 23.46
CA ASP A 220 62.14 -16.47 22.72
C ASP A 220 63.56 -16.65 23.27
N CYS A 221 63.78 -16.01 24.41
CA CYS A 221 64.99 -16.08 25.22
C CYS A 221 66.23 -15.69 24.42
N ASP A 222 66.10 -14.74 23.49
CA ASP A 222 67.18 -14.24 22.65
C ASP A 222 67.87 -12.98 23.22
N GLY A 223 67.23 -12.34 24.21
CA GLY A 223 67.75 -11.23 25.00
C GLY A 223 67.24 -9.83 24.63
N LEU A 224 66.24 -9.74 23.76
CA LEU A 224 65.52 -8.51 23.42
C LEU A 224 64.04 -8.61 23.88
N THR A 225 63.19 -7.67 23.52
CA THR A 225 61.82 -7.60 24.07
C THR A 225 60.91 -6.94 23.05
N ASP A 226 60.00 -7.73 22.47
CA ASP A 226 58.91 -7.36 21.55
C ASP A 226 59.35 -6.62 20.27
N GLU A 227 60.56 -6.87 19.77
CA GLU A 227 61.03 -6.14 18.59
C GLU A 227 60.20 -6.40 17.33
N GLY A 228 59.93 -5.32 16.60
CA GLY A 228 59.26 -5.41 15.29
C GLY A 228 57.74 -5.61 15.34
N LEU A 229 57.11 -5.61 16.52
CA LEU A 229 55.69 -5.92 16.71
C LEU A 229 54.78 -4.75 17.19
N ARG A 230 55.32 -3.54 17.43
CA ARG A 230 54.57 -2.37 17.98
C ARG A 230 54.40 -1.18 16.99
N ASN A 231 53.23 -0.53 17.00
CA ASN A 231 52.88 0.68 16.23
C ASN A 231 53.34 2.00 16.90
N TYR A 232 52.99 3.17 16.35
CA TYR A 232 53.44 4.49 16.81
C TYR A 232 52.94 4.88 18.23
N CYS A 233 51.82 4.31 18.67
CA CYS A 233 51.28 4.47 20.03
C CYS A 233 51.83 3.42 21.02
N GLY A 234 52.63 2.47 20.52
CA GLY A 234 53.21 1.38 21.31
C GLY A 234 52.30 0.15 21.45
N ALA A 235 51.22 0.05 20.68
CA ALA A 235 50.29 -1.09 20.67
C ALA A 235 50.66 -2.13 19.60
N CYS A 236 50.19 -3.36 19.74
CA CYS A 236 50.51 -4.48 18.85
C CYS A 236 49.78 -4.36 17.51
N ILE A 237 50.44 -4.70 16.40
CA ILE A 237 49.95 -4.43 15.03
C ILE A 237 48.88 -5.45 14.57
N HIS A 238 48.72 -6.57 15.26
CA HIS A 238 47.82 -7.66 14.88
C HIS A 238 46.94 -8.11 16.05
N CYS A 239 45.71 -8.53 15.73
CA CYS A 239 44.77 -9.11 16.69
C CYS A 239 44.30 -10.50 16.23
N SER A 240 43.81 -11.31 17.15
CA SER A 240 43.26 -12.65 16.91
C SER A 240 42.30 -13.05 18.05
N ASP A 241 41.62 -14.20 17.92
CA ASP A 241 40.76 -14.77 18.98
C ASP A 241 41.50 -14.96 20.32
N THR A 242 42.82 -15.13 20.27
CA THR A 242 43.70 -15.27 21.44
C THR A 242 44.40 -13.97 21.84
N GLU A 243 44.36 -12.94 20.99
CA GLU A 243 44.94 -11.61 21.23
C GLU A 243 43.91 -10.54 20.82
N PRO A 244 42.88 -10.30 21.66
CA PRO A 244 41.84 -9.34 21.35
C PRO A 244 42.40 -7.92 21.40
N CYS A 245 41.75 -7.02 20.68
CA CYS A 245 42.06 -5.60 20.74
C CYS A 245 41.91 -5.09 22.18
N THR A 246 42.97 -4.48 22.70
CA THR A 246 43.04 -4.07 24.12
C THR A 246 42.64 -2.62 24.35
N LEU A 247 42.39 -1.88 23.28
CA LEU A 247 41.97 -0.49 23.30
C LEU A 247 40.44 -0.41 23.43
N GLU A 248 39.93 0.47 24.30
CA GLU A 248 38.48 0.63 24.49
C GLU A 248 37.81 0.99 23.16
N ASN A 249 36.63 0.40 22.88
CA ASN A 249 35.87 0.58 21.65
C ASN A 249 36.51 0.07 20.36
N THR A 250 37.36 -0.97 20.42
CA THR A 250 37.88 -1.67 19.23
C THR A 250 37.50 -3.15 19.20
N THR A 251 37.35 -3.73 18.01
CA THR A 251 37.20 -5.18 17.78
C THR A 251 38.19 -5.67 16.73
N CYS A 252 38.46 -6.96 16.72
CA CYS A 252 39.30 -7.54 15.68
C CYS A 252 38.49 -7.75 14.40
N ASP A 253 38.96 -7.20 13.27
CA ASP A 253 38.42 -7.50 11.95
C ASP A 253 38.97 -8.88 11.49
N PRO A 254 38.10 -9.90 11.31
CA PRO A 254 38.53 -11.23 10.91
C PRO A 254 39.17 -11.28 9.52
N ALA A 255 38.88 -10.32 8.64
CA ALA A 255 39.39 -10.28 7.28
C ALA A 255 40.80 -9.68 7.19
N SER A 256 41.09 -8.66 8.00
CA SER A 256 42.38 -7.96 7.99
C SER A 256 43.32 -8.38 9.12
N GLY A 257 42.80 -8.98 10.20
CA GLY A 257 43.56 -9.34 11.40
C GLY A 257 44.12 -8.12 12.14
N THR A 258 43.45 -6.96 11.99
CA THR A 258 43.77 -5.71 12.68
C THR A 258 42.60 -5.25 13.54
N CYS A 259 42.90 -4.43 14.54
CA CYS A 259 41.87 -3.76 15.30
C CYS A 259 41.17 -2.74 14.42
N VAL A 260 39.85 -2.65 14.56
CA VAL A 260 39.00 -1.66 13.91
C VAL A 260 38.05 -1.08 14.95
N GLU A 261 37.58 0.14 14.69
CA GLU A 261 36.67 0.87 15.55
C GLU A 261 35.31 0.18 15.72
N THR A 262 34.73 0.27 16.92
CA THR A 262 33.36 -0.23 17.24
C THR A 262 32.44 0.79 17.90
N ALA A 263 32.98 1.92 18.35
CA ALA A 263 32.18 3.03 18.82
C ALA A 263 32.61 4.31 18.13
N CYS A 264 31.63 5.12 17.78
CA CYS A 264 31.87 6.34 17.05
C CYS A 264 31.88 7.50 18.05
N ASP A 265 33.05 7.74 18.64
CA ASP A 265 33.25 8.58 19.82
C ASP A 265 34.19 9.78 19.59
N GLY A 266 34.71 9.93 18.37
CA GLY A 266 35.58 11.03 17.96
C GLY A 266 37.04 10.82 18.38
N GLN A 267 37.42 9.58 18.69
CA GLN A 267 38.79 9.19 18.99
C GLN A 267 39.29 8.15 17.96
N ASP A 268 40.61 8.10 17.84
CA ASP A 268 41.36 7.12 17.04
C ASP A 268 41.76 6.01 18.03
N ASN A 269 40.81 5.15 18.35
CA ASN A 269 40.93 4.08 19.34
C ASN A 269 41.71 2.89 18.79
N ASP A 270 41.76 2.65 17.49
CA ASP A 270 42.59 1.62 16.86
C ASP A 270 44.02 2.12 16.51
N CYS A 271 44.23 3.44 16.59
CA CYS A 271 45.51 4.13 16.40
C CYS A 271 46.10 3.94 15.00
N ASP A 272 45.27 3.76 13.97
CA ASP A 272 45.68 3.68 12.58
C ASP A 272 45.94 5.07 11.94
N GLY A 273 45.53 6.14 12.63
CA GLY A 273 45.67 7.53 12.22
C GLY A 273 44.44 8.13 11.53
N LEU A 274 43.34 7.38 11.46
CA LEU A 274 42.00 7.83 11.10
C LEU A 274 41.16 7.90 12.38
N THR A 275 39.90 8.29 12.30
CA THR A 275 39.06 8.51 13.50
C THR A 275 37.68 7.98 13.17
N ASP A 276 37.23 7.00 13.93
CA ASP A 276 35.96 6.29 13.77
C ASP A 276 35.73 5.67 12.37
N GLU A 277 36.79 5.34 11.62
CA GLU A 277 36.69 4.78 10.27
C GLU A 277 35.92 3.45 10.25
N GLY A 278 35.14 3.25 9.19
CA GLY A 278 34.20 2.13 9.10
C GLY A 278 32.91 2.32 9.92
N LEU A 279 32.86 3.27 10.86
CA LEU A 279 31.64 3.66 11.60
C LEU A 279 31.03 4.98 11.13
N LEU A 280 31.80 5.79 10.41
CA LEU A 280 31.31 7.02 9.81
C LEU A 280 30.31 6.72 8.68
N ASN A 281 29.18 7.42 8.68
CA ASN A 281 28.33 7.52 7.49
C ASN A 281 29.10 8.22 6.35
N SER A 282 28.52 8.27 5.16
CA SER A 282 29.16 8.86 3.98
C SER A 282 29.56 10.33 4.09
N CYS A 283 29.18 11.00 5.17
CA CYS A 283 29.49 12.41 5.42
C CYS A 283 30.52 12.58 6.53
N GLY A 284 31.07 11.48 7.06
CA GLY A 284 32.09 11.50 8.08
C GLY A 284 31.54 11.67 9.49
N GLU A 285 30.27 11.30 9.74
CA GLU A 285 29.63 11.43 11.06
C GLU A 285 29.17 10.10 11.64
N CYS A 286 29.13 10.07 12.98
CA CYS A 286 28.78 8.92 13.80
C CYS A 286 27.28 8.67 13.90
N GLY A 287 26.76 7.78 13.05
CA GLY A 287 25.36 7.39 13.01
C GLY A 287 24.41 8.49 12.50
N GLY A 288 23.21 8.08 12.08
CA GLY A 288 22.15 8.97 11.60
C GLY A 288 22.40 9.62 10.23
N SER A 289 21.38 10.33 9.76
CA SER A 289 21.39 11.06 8.49
C SER A 289 22.29 12.30 8.55
N CYS A 290 23.09 12.51 7.50
CA CYS A 290 24.02 13.64 7.44
C CYS A 290 23.39 14.99 7.17
N TYR A 291 22.25 14.98 6.51
CA TYR A 291 21.61 16.17 5.98
C TYR A 291 20.15 16.20 6.37
N GLU A 292 19.68 17.38 6.76
CA GLU A 292 18.29 17.68 7.07
C GLU A 292 17.86 18.85 6.19
N GLN A 293 16.68 18.77 5.58
CA GLN A 293 15.92 20.01 5.35
C GLN A 293 14.65 20.02 6.15
N GLU A 294 14.20 21.23 6.39
CA GLU A 294 13.02 21.56 7.15
C GLU A 294 12.13 22.50 6.34
N TRP A 295 10.83 22.24 6.37
CA TRP A 295 9.75 23.16 6.01
C TRP A 295 8.92 23.41 7.27
N SER A 296 9.11 24.58 7.89
CA SER A 296 8.36 24.98 9.07
C SER A 296 8.13 26.49 9.05
N GLY A 297 7.02 26.91 8.41
CA GLY A 297 6.51 28.27 8.52
C GLY A 297 6.00 28.90 7.23
N SER A 298 5.55 30.14 7.39
CA SER A 298 4.74 30.88 6.41
C SER A 298 5.27 31.02 4.98
N ASP A 299 6.59 31.09 4.78
CA ASP A 299 7.19 31.26 3.46
C ASP A 299 7.50 29.92 2.76
N ASP A 300 7.43 28.80 3.49
CA ASP A 300 7.90 27.49 3.03
C ASP A 300 6.80 26.73 2.27
N TRP A 301 5.53 26.90 2.67
CA TRP A 301 4.39 26.19 2.10
C TRP A 301 4.17 26.47 0.61
N GLN A 302 4.61 27.65 0.13
CA GLN A 302 4.46 28.08 -1.26
C GLN A 302 5.34 27.31 -2.25
N TYR A 303 6.35 26.57 -1.76
CA TYR A 303 7.23 25.76 -2.60
C TYR A 303 6.61 24.40 -2.98
N GLY A 304 5.56 23.97 -2.28
CA GLY A 304 4.82 22.76 -2.63
C GLY A 304 3.58 23.02 -3.50
N GLN A 305 3.02 21.95 -4.04
CA GLN A 305 1.74 21.94 -4.73
C GLN A 305 0.64 21.50 -3.77
N SER A 306 -0.34 22.37 -3.55
CA SER A 306 -1.51 22.09 -2.73
C SER A 306 -2.70 21.65 -3.58
N ASP A 307 -3.38 20.61 -3.13
CA ASP A 307 -4.67 20.13 -3.66
C ASP A 307 -5.60 19.82 -2.49
N GLY A 308 -6.62 20.65 -2.27
CA GLY A 308 -7.56 20.46 -1.16
C GLY A 308 -7.00 20.89 0.21
N VAL A 309 -5.86 21.60 0.23
CA VAL A 309 -5.28 22.24 1.42
C VAL A 309 -4.86 23.68 1.14
N SER A 310 -4.81 24.51 2.18
CA SER A 310 -4.20 25.84 2.13
C SER A 310 -3.72 26.31 3.51
N ASN A 311 -2.81 27.28 3.51
CA ASN A 311 -2.39 28.06 4.67
C ASN A 311 -3.00 29.47 4.66
N SER A 312 -4.13 29.64 3.97
CA SER A 312 -4.75 30.96 3.80
C SER A 312 -5.42 31.49 5.07
N ALA A 313 -5.90 30.58 5.93
CA ALA A 313 -6.53 30.88 7.21
C ALA A 313 -5.51 31.22 8.30
N ASP A 314 -4.38 30.50 8.32
CA ASP A 314 -3.25 30.69 9.21
C ASP A 314 -1.96 30.39 8.42
N PRO A 315 -1.03 31.35 8.32
CA PRO A 315 0.15 31.17 7.49
C PRO A 315 1.12 30.11 8.05
N ASP A 316 1.05 29.77 9.34
CA ASP A 316 1.98 28.85 9.99
C ASP A 316 1.56 27.37 9.91
N GLU A 317 0.39 27.07 9.33
CA GLU A 317 -0.12 25.69 9.22
C GLU A 317 -0.90 25.45 7.91
N LEU A 318 -0.82 24.22 7.40
CA LEU A 318 -1.68 23.73 6.32
C LEU A 318 -2.93 23.08 6.92
N ARG A 319 -4.09 23.45 6.37
CA ARG A 319 -5.40 22.86 6.70
C ARG A 319 -6.14 22.47 5.43
N LEU A 320 -7.13 21.61 5.57
CA LEU A 320 -8.07 21.27 4.51
C LEU A 320 -8.80 22.51 4.02
N ASP A 321 -8.83 22.68 2.71
CA ASP A 321 -9.47 23.77 2.01
C ASP A 321 -10.08 23.24 0.70
N SER A 322 -11.39 23.04 0.69
CA SER A 322 -12.14 22.53 -0.47
C SER A 322 -12.02 23.43 -1.70
N THR A 323 -11.62 24.70 -1.55
CA THR A 323 -11.53 25.66 -2.67
C THR A 323 -10.27 25.49 -3.51
N THR A 324 -9.26 24.82 -2.98
CA THR A 324 -8.01 24.52 -3.72
C THR A 324 -8.03 23.12 -4.33
N GLN A 325 -9.15 22.41 -4.22
CA GLN A 325 -9.25 21.00 -4.55
C GLN A 325 -9.36 20.74 -6.06
N SER A 326 -8.70 19.67 -6.47
CA SER A 326 -8.66 19.09 -7.79
C SER A 326 -9.26 17.67 -7.73
N PRO A 327 -9.76 17.13 -8.85
CA PRO A 327 -9.47 17.56 -10.22
C PRO A 327 -10.58 18.39 -10.89
N HIS A 328 -10.21 19.23 -11.86
CA HIS A 328 -11.16 20.02 -12.66
C HIS A 328 -11.70 19.27 -13.88
N TYR A 329 -12.29 18.10 -13.66
CA TYR A 329 -12.99 17.37 -14.71
C TYR A 329 -14.28 16.72 -14.24
N ILE A 330 -15.13 16.38 -15.21
CA ILE A 330 -16.39 15.66 -14.99
C ILE A 330 -16.47 14.47 -15.95
N TRP A 331 -16.89 13.32 -15.42
CA TRP A 331 -17.14 12.11 -16.21
C TRP A 331 -18.63 11.92 -16.46
N ILE A 332 -19.02 11.83 -17.73
CA ILE A 332 -20.42 11.74 -18.14
C ILE A 332 -20.65 10.46 -18.94
N ALA A 333 -21.52 9.59 -18.45
CA ALA A 333 -21.98 8.42 -19.18
C ALA A 333 -22.86 8.79 -20.38
N GLY A 334 -22.57 8.23 -21.56
CA GLY A 334 -23.27 8.45 -22.81
C GLY A 334 -23.62 7.15 -23.54
N THR A 335 -24.76 7.12 -24.24
CA THR A 335 -25.31 5.86 -24.81
C THR A 335 -25.47 5.84 -26.33
N ASN A 336 -25.14 6.92 -27.03
CA ASN A 336 -25.35 7.05 -28.48
C ASN A 336 -24.15 7.71 -29.19
N THR A 337 -22.94 7.24 -28.93
CA THR A 337 -21.76 7.64 -29.73
C THR A 337 -21.74 6.78 -31.00
N VAL A 338 -21.50 7.36 -32.19
CA VAL A 338 -21.40 6.56 -33.42
C VAL A 338 -20.16 5.68 -33.33
N CYS A 339 -20.33 4.36 -33.48
CA CYS A 339 -19.20 3.43 -33.48
C CYS A 339 -18.26 3.66 -34.67
N ASN A 340 -17.09 4.22 -34.40
CA ASN A 340 -16.00 4.47 -35.36
C ASN A 340 -14.62 4.56 -34.65
N GLN A 341 -13.52 4.62 -35.41
CA GLN A 341 -12.17 4.69 -34.84
C GLN A 341 -11.96 5.93 -33.95
N ALA A 342 -12.58 7.07 -34.28
CA ALA A 342 -12.49 8.30 -33.48
C ALA A 342 -13.21 8.20 -32.12
N SER A 343 -14.08 7.20 -31.93
CA SER A 343 -14.81 6.97 -30.68
C SER A 343 -14.14 6.00 -29.72
N GLY A 344 -13.06 5.30 -30.14
CA GLY A 344 -12.23 4.44 -29.26
C GLY A 344 -12.89 3.16 -28.70
N CYS A 345 -14.18 2.95 -28.95
CA CYS A 345 -15.03 1.93 -28.30
C CYS A 345 -15.26 0.66 -29.14
N GLN A 346 -14.41 0.38 -30.14
CA GLN A 346 -14.65 -0.71 -31.09
C GLN A 346 -14.35 -2.11 -30.55
N THR A 347 -13.59 -2.21 -29.46
CA THR A 347 -13.04 -3.48 -29.00
C THR A 347 -13.81 -4.07 -27.81
N ASN A 348 -14.19 -3.27 -26.81
CA ASN A 348 -14.64 -3.80 -25.53
C ASN A 348 -15.75 -2.95 -24.87
N PRO A 349 -17.05 -3.31 -24.96
CA PRO A 349 -17.60 -4.38 -25.78
C PRO A 349 -17.57 -4.00 -27.26
N PRO A 350 -17.34 -4.96 -28.17
CA PRO A 350 -17.20 -4.64 -29.58
C PRO A 350 -18.49 -4.06 -30.15
N CYS A 351 -18.35 -2.96 -30.88
CA CYS A 351 -19.43 -2.32 -31.63
C CYS A 351 -19.15 -2.44 -33.13
N TYR A 352 -20.20 -2.41 -33.94
CA TYR A 352 -20.09 -2.51 -35.39
C TYR A 352 -20.30 -1.14 -36.04
N ALA A 353 -19.67 -0.88 -37.18
CA ALA A 353 -19.87 0.37 -37.92
C ALA A 353 -21.38 0.59 -38.20
N GLY A 354 -21.93 1.69 -37.69
CA GLY A 354 -23.36 2.01 -37.75
C GLY A 354 -24.19 1.60 -36.53
N THR A 355 -23.59 0.97 -35.51
CA THR A 355 -24.22 0.75 -34.18
C THR A 355 -23.83 1.85 -33.19
N THR A 356 -24.49 1.85 -32.03
CA THR A 356 -24.19 2.74 -30.91
C THR A 356 -23.03 2.20 -30.08
N CYS A 357 -22.09 3.07 -29.75
CA CYS A 357 -21.12 2.85 -28.69
C CYS A 357 -21.66 3.27 -27.33
N HIS A 358 -21.25 2.52 -26.32
CA HIS A 358 -21.49 2.79 -24.91
C HIS A 358 -20.20 3.34 -24.31
N THR A 359 -20.21 4.64 -24.02
CA THR A 359 -18.98 5.39 -23.71
C THR A 359 -19.17 6.22 -22.46
N VAL A 360 -18.07 6.48 -21.78
CA VAL A 360 -17.97 7.59 -20.83
C VAL A 360 -17.10 8.69 -21.44
N ARG A 361 -17.44 9.93 -21.18
CA ARG A 361 -16.74 11.11 -21.69
C ARG A 361 -16.19 11.93 -20.54
N LYS A 362 -14.93 12.33 -20.64
CA LYS A 362 -14.26 13.20 -19.66
C LYS A 362 -14.20 14.61 -20.22
N PHE A 363 -14.65 15.58 -19.46
CA PHE A 363 -14.58 17.00 -19.83
C PHE A 363 -13.82 17.79 -18.77
N ASP A 364 -13.01 18.75 -19.20
CA ASP A 364 -12.44 19.76 -18.33
C ASP A 364 -13.57 20.69 -17.86
N THR A 365 -13.73 20.85 -16.55
CA THR A 365 -14.87 21.60 -16.00
C THR A 365 -14.71 23.10 -16.19
N ARG A 366 -13.48 23.64 -16.25
CA ARG A 366 -13.22 25.08 -16.40
C ARG A 366 -13.51 25.57 -17.80
N THR A 367 -13.03 24.84 -18.79
CA THR A 367 -13.08 25.19 -20.22
C THR A 367 -14.26 24.56 -20.94
N GLY A 368 -14.82 23.46 -20.42
CA GLY A 368 -15.82 22.64 -21.09
C GLY A 368 -15.24 21.78 -22.23
N GLN A 369 -13.91 21.72 -22.36
CA GLN A 369 -13.25 20.94 -23.41
C GLN A 369 -13.43 19.43 -23.19
N LEU A 370 -13.75 18.69 -24.25
CA LEU A 370 -13.71 17.23 -24.25
C LEU A 370 -12.25 16.76 -24.16
N LEU A 371 -11.91 16.08 -23.07
CA LEU A 371 -10.59 15.51 -22.82
C LEU A 371 -10.44 14.12 -23.45
N GLY A 372 -11.52 13.33 -23.44
CA GLY A 372 -11.50 12.01 -24.06
C GLY A 372 -12.86 11.31 -24.07
N VAL A 373 -12.95 10.30 -24.92
CA VAL A 373 -14.10 9.38 -25.05
C VAL A 373 -13.59 7.97 -24.86
N PHE A 374 -14.09 7.29 -23.84
CA PHE A 374 -13.58 6.01 -23.39
C PHE A 374 -14.70 4.97 -23.42
N SER A 375 -14.33 3.71 -23.61
CA SER A 375 -15.31 2.64 -23.49
C SER A 375 -15.84 2.56 -22.05
N SER A 376 -17.13 2.29 -21.90
CA SER A 376 -17.67 1.98 -20.58
C SER A 376 -17.48 0.51 -20.18
N TRP A 377 -16.88 -0.33 -21.03
CA TRP A 377 -16.67 -1.76 -20.80
C TRP A 377 -17.97 -2.53 -20.43
N GLY A 378 -19.10 -2.00 -20.90
CA GLY A 378 -20.43 -2.55 -20.71
C GLY A 378 -21.46 -1.81 -21.57
N TRP A 379 -22.74 -2.10 -21.39
CA TRP A 379 -23.82 -1.52 -22.17
C TRP A 379 -24.66 -0.53 -21.36
N SER A 380 -25.00 0.58 -22.02
CA SER A 380 -25.86 1.64 -21.50
C SER A 380 -25.41 2.15 -20.13
N PRO A 381 -24.19 2.76 -20.07
CA PRO A 381 -23.66 3.33 -18.85
C PRO A 381 -24.65 4.33 -18.27
N SER A 382 -24.75 4.33 -16.95
CA SER A 382 -25.81 5.00 -16.22
C SER A 382 -25.32 5.91 -15.10
N ARG A 383 -24.09 5.72 -14.64
CA ARG A 383 -23.48 6.37 -13.48
C ARG A 383 -21.99 6.45 -13.63
N THR A 384 -21.44 7.53 -13.07
CA THR A 384 -20.02 7.72 -12.84
C THR A 384 -19.83 8.23 -11.41
N ALA A 385 -18.80 7.73 -10.74
CA ALA A 385 -18.33 8.24 -9.45
C ALA A 385 -16.80 8.37 -9.51
N VAL A 386 -16.26 9.55 -9.21
CA VAL A 386 -14.82 9.82 -9.30
C VAL A 386 -14.19 9.61 -7.91
N ALA A 387 -13.17 8.76 -7.85
CA ALA A 387 -12.42 8.45 -6.63
C ALA A 387 -11.40 9.55 -6.29
N VAL A 388 -10.81 9.51 -5.10
CA VAL A 388 -9.82 10.49 -4.61
C VAL A 388 -8.53 10.49 -5.45
N ASP A 389 -8.11 9.32 -5.90
CA ASP A 389 -6.95 9.08 -6.75
C ASP A 389 -7.20 9.39 -8.25
N ASN A 390 -8.25 10.15 -8.55
CA ASN A 390 -8.63 10.58 -9.90
C ASN A 390 -9.11 9.47 -10.85
N THR A 391 -9.22 8.23 -10.37
CA THR A 391 -9.86 7.13 -11.10
C THR A 391 -11.39 7.30 -11.13
N VAL A 392 -12.08 6.52 -11.97
CA VAL A 392 -13.54 6.61 -12.11
C VAL A 392 -14.20 5.24 -12.13
N TRP A 393 -15.29 5.12 -11.37
CA TRP A 393 -16.19 3.98 -11.40
C TRP A 393 -17.37 4.24 -12.32
N VAL A 394 -17.66 3.30 -13.21
CA VAL A 394 -18.74 3.40 -14.20
C VAL A 394 -19.72 2.27 -14.03
N GLY A 395 -21.00 2.58 -13.88
CA GLY A 395 -22.07 1.58 -13.77
C GLY A 395 -22.80 1.33 -15.10
N ASN A 396 -22.83 0.09 -15.57
CA ASN A 396 -23.47 -0.34 -16.82
C ASN A 396 -24.76 -1.13 -16.56
N ARG A 397 -25.84 -0.73 -17.23
CA ARG A 397 -27.18 -1.34 -17.01
C ARG A 397 -27.39 -2.65 -17.77
N GLY A 398 -26.57 -2.93 -18.78
CA GLY A 398 -26.73 -4.11 -19.63
C GLY A 398 -27.83 -4.03 -20.67
N CYS A 399 -28.32 -2.85 -21.00
CA CYS A 399 -29.38 -2.65 -22.00
C CYS A 399 -28.78 -2.01 -23.25
N GLU A 400 -29.27 -2.32 -24.44
CA GLU A 400 -28.73 -1.74 -25.68
C GLU A 400 -29.37 -0.36 -25.93
N ASN A 401 -30.71 -0.27 -25.87
CA ASN A 401 -31.46 0.93 -26.25
C ASN A 401 -32.54 1.35 -25.25
N ILE A 402 -33.25 0.39 -24.64
CA ILE A 402 -34.36 0.61 -23.70
C ILE A 402 -34.44 -0.50 -22.66
N LEU A 403 -35.03 -0.24 -21.48
CA LEU A 403 -35.03 -1.20 -20.38
C LEU A 403 -35.70 -2.57 -20.66
N SER A 404 -36.41 -2.72 -21.77
CA SER A 404 -37.01 -3.99 -22.18
C SER A 404 -36.07 -4.91 -22.96
N ASP A 405 -34.88 -4.43 -23.37
CA ASP A 405 -33.86 -5.21 -24.09
C ASP A 405 -32.68 -5.65 -23.21
N CYS A 406 -32.78 -5.46 -21.90
CA CYS A 406 -31.64 -5.65 -21.01
C CYS A 406 -31.14 -7.10 -21.00
N GLN A 407 -29.88 -7.25 -21.38
CA GLN A 407 -29.02 -8.39 -21.11
C GLN A 407 -28.26 -8.14 -19.80
N ALA A 408 -29.04 -7.75 -18.80
CA ALA A 408 -28.66 -7.41 -17.44
C ALA A 408 -27.74 -8.45 -16.79
N ASP A 409 -28.06 -9.73 -17.02
CA ASP A 409 -27.38 -10.86 -16.39
C ASP A 409 -26.11 -11.29 -17.16
N ASN A 410 -25.79 -10.61 -18.26
CA ASN A 410 -24.54 -10.82 -18.99
C ASN A 410 -23.47 -9.88 -18.42
N PRO A 411 -22.41 -10.39 -17.76
CA PRO A 411 -21.37 -9.57 -17.12
C PRO A 411 -20.56 -8.73 -18.13
N ILE A 412 -20.63 -9.02 -19.42
CA ILE A 412 -20.05 -8.19 -20.48
C ILE A 412 -20.90 -6.93 -20.71
N HIS A 413 -22.21 -6.99 -20.46
CA HIS A 413 -23.15 -5.91 -20.75
C HIS A 413 -23.58 -5.18 -19.47
N GLY A 414 -24.01 -5.91 -18.44
CA GLY A 414 -24.40 -5.37 -17.13
C GLY A 414 -23.29 -5.62 -16.12
N ASN A 415 -22.61 -4.57 -15.69
CA ASN A 415 -21.49 -4.63 -14.75
C ASN A 415 -21.22 -3.24 -14.16
N ALA A 416 -20.21 -3.13 -13.31
CA ALA A 416 -19.48 -1.88 -13.13
C ALA A 416 -18.02 -2.07 -13.51
N VAL A 417 -17.34 -0.99 -13.85
CA VAL A 417 -15.89 -1.00 -14.13
C VAL A 417 -15.19 0.11 -13.38
N HIS A 418 -13.93 -0.13 -13.03
CA HIS A 418 -13.01 0.85 -12.48
C HIS A 418 -12.00 1.20 -13.58
N LEU A 419 -11.94 2.47 -13.94
CA LEU A 419 -11.03 3.00 -14.95
C LEU A 419 -10.03 3.94 -14.30
N ASP A 420 -8.80 3.94 -14.79
CA ASP A 420 -7.79 4.92 -14.37
C ASP A 420 -8.14 6.34 -14.86
N ALA A 421 -7.30 7.32 -14.49
CA ALA A 421 -7.52 8.71 -14.87
C ALA A 421 -7.51 8.95 -16.40
N ASP A 422 -6.84 8.07 -17.16
CA ASP A 422 -6.74 8.09 -18.61
C ASP A 422 -7.79 7.22 -19.31
N GLY A 423 -8.69 6.60 -18.54
CA GLY A 423 -9.80 5.79 -19.04
C GLY A 423 -9.42 4.36 -19.44
N ASN A 424 -8.24 3.87 -19.04
CA ASN A 424 -7.88 2.46 -19.19
C ASN A 424 -8.56 1.62 -18.11
N LEU A 425 -8.82 0.34 -18.41
CA LEU A 425 -9.44 -0.56 -17.44
C LEU A 425 -8.43 -0.95 -16.36
N ILE A 426 -8.77 -0.67 -15.10
CA ILE A 426 -8.10 -1.26 -13.95
C ILE A 426 -8.73 -2.64 -13.71
N CYS A 427 -10.04 -2.68 -13.48
CA CYS A 427 -10.75 -3.93 -13.20
C CYS A 427 -12.26 -3.83 -13.45
N ARG A 428 -12.91 -4.99 -13.59
CA ARG A 428 -14.37 -5.11 -13.71
C ARG A 428 -14.99 -5.62 -12.41
N ALA A 429 -16.11 -5.04 -12.01
CA ALA A 429 -16.96 -5.48 -10.91
C ALA A 429 -18.21 -6.19 -11.47
N ASP A 430 -18.18 -7.53 -11.43
CA ASP A 430 -19.24 -8.38 -11.95
C ASP A 430 -20.39 -8.49 -10.96
N VAL A 431 -21.52 -7.88 -11.30
CA VAL A 431 -22.73 -7.90 -10.50
C VAL A 431 -23.58 -9.10 -10.94
N THR A 432 -23.66 -10.14 -10.11
CA THR A 432 -24.32 -11.40 -10.48
C THR A 432 -25.74 -11.51 -9.92
N GLY A 433 -26.70 -12.03 -10.71
CA GLY A 433 -28.08 -12.24 -10.28
C GLY A 433 -29.04 -12.19 -11.47
N SER A 434 -30.35 -12.33 -11.23
CA SER A 434 -31.37 -12.14 -12.27
C SER A 434 -31.93 -10.72 -12.26
N GLY A 435 -32.04 -10.08 -13.43
CA GLY A 435 -32.53 -8.71 -13.59
C GLY A 435 -31.51 -7.63 -13.23
N VAL A 436 -30.21 -7.93 -13.26
CA VAL A 436 -29.15 -6.99 -12.84
C VAL A 436 -29.06 -5.74 -13.71
N ALA A 437 -29.49 -4.60 -13.18
CA ALA A 437 -29.32 -3.31 -13.83
C ALA A 437 -28.62 -2.37 -12.86
N VAL A 438 -27.31 -2.18 -13.05
CA VAL A 438 -26.52 -1.27 -12.21
C VAL A 438 -27.05 0.14 -12.38
N ARG A 439 -27.50 0.73 -11.27
CA ARG A 439 -28.08 2.08 -11.25
C ARG A 439 -27.53 2.95 -10.15
N ALA A 440 -26.90 2.37 -9.15
CA ALA A 440 -26.24 3.10 -8.08
C ALA A 440 -24.75 2.79 -8.13
N VAL A 441 -23.95 3.85 -8.12
CA VAL A 441 -22.50 3.81 -7.98
C VAL A 441 -22.15 4.98 -7.06
N THR A 442 -21.41 4.70 -6.00
CA THR A 442 -20.83 5.68 -5.07
C THR A 442 -19.56 5.06 -4.49
N ILE A 443 -18.71 5.87 -3.87
CA ILE A 443 -17.46 5.45 -3.27
C ILE A 443 -17.54 5.78 -1.78
N ASP A 444 -17.01 4.91 -0.92
CA ASP A 444 -16.89 5.19 0.52
C ASP A 444 -15.54 5.83 0.87
N GLN A 445 -15.39 6.19 2.14
CA GLN A 445 -14.21 6.86 2.68
C GLN A 445 -12.91 6.03 2.54
N ASP A 446 -13.01 4.72 2.34
CA ASP A 446 -11.85 3.84 2.18
C ASP A 446 -11.47 3.64 0.70
N GLY A 447 -12.13 4.39 -0.21
CA GLY A 447 -11.94 4.26 -1.65
C GLY A 447 -12.67 3.07 -2.29
N ASN A 448 -13.51 2.35 -1.53
CA ASN A 448 -14.23 1.19 -2.05
C ASN A 448 -15.52 1.60 -2.76
N ALA A 449 -15.83 0.94 -3.87
CA ALA A 449 -17.02 1.25 -4.65
C ALA A 449 -18.24 0.43 -4.22
N TRP A 450 -19.37 1.11 -4.10
CA TRP A 450 -20.68 0.53 -3.79
C TRP A 450 -21.56 0.53 -5.03
N ILE A 451 -21.84 -0.67 -5.53
CA ILE A 451 -22.51 -0.92 -6.80
C ILE A 451 -23.88 -1.52 -6.55
N GLY A 452 -24.94 -0.76 -6.81
CA GLY A 452 -26.32 -1.17 -6.55
C GLY A 452 -27.06 -1.62 -7.80
N SER A 453 -27.71 -2.78 -7.70
CA SER A 453 -28.52 -3.38 -8.76
C SER A 453 -30.01 -3.13 -8.52
N TRP A 454 -30.67 -2.51 -9.51
CA TRP A 454 -32.09 -2.23 -9.39
C TRP A 454 -32.97 -3.48 -9.47
N GLY A 455 -32.74 -4.39 -10.41
CA GLY A 455 -33.59 -5.58 -10.50
C GLY A 455 -33.16 -6.69 -9.55
N GLY A 456 -31.88 -6.73 -9.15
CA GLY A 456 -31.35 -7.71 -8.20
C GLY A 456 -31.83 -7.51 -6.77
N GLY A 457 -32.00 -6.26 -6.32
CA GLY A 457 -32.34 -5.96 -4.92
C GLY A 457 -31.17 -6.09 -3.95
N HIS A 458 -29.95 -5.96 -4.48
CA HIS A 458 -28.70 -6.03 -3.74
C HIS A 458 -27.85 -4.78 -3.99
N ILE A 459 -26.94 -4.50 -3.07
CA ILE A 459 -25.83 -3.57 -3.24
C ILE A 459 -24.53 -4.24 -2.81
N TYR A 460 -23.50 -4.11 -3.64
CA TYR A 460 -22.23 -4.82 -3.51
C TYR A 460 -21.12 -3.82 -3.22
N LYS A 461 -20.21 -4.17 -2.32
CA LYS A 461 -18.97 -3.42 -2.07
C LYS A 461 -17.82 -4.10 -2.80
N TYR A 462 -17.07 -3.35 -3.59
CA TYR A 462 -15.86 -3.80 -4.28
C TYR A 462 -14.66 -2.97 -3.82
N SER A 463 -13.50 -3.63 -3.74
CA SER A 463 -12.25 -2.96 -3.41
C SER A 463 -11.89 -1.94 -4.48
N GLY A 464 -11.43 -0.76 -4.04
CA GLY A 464 -10.86 0.27 -4.90
C GLY A 464 -9.42 0.00 -5.32
N SER A 465 -8.72 -0.93 -4.66
CA SER A 465 -7.28 -1.14 -4.84
C SER A 465 -6.90 -2.60 -5.12
N GLN A 466 -7.67 -3.56 -4.60
CA GLN A 466 -7.40 -4.98 -4.78
C GLN A 466 -8.03 -5.50 -6.06
N VAL A 467 -7.18 -6.04 -6.93
CA VAL A 467 -7.55 -6.63 -8.22
C VAL A 467 -7.12 -8.09 -8.23
N GLN A 468 -7.92 -8.94 -8.87
CA GLN A 468 -7.61 -10.34 -9.10
C GLN A 468 -7.61 -10.63 -10.61
N ASP A 469 -6.64 -11.43 -11.05
CA ASP A 469 -6.61 -11.94 -12.42
C ASP A 469 -7.77 -12.90 -12.68
N ASN A 470 -8.17 -12.99 -13.94
CA ASN A 470 -9.27 -13.85 -14.35
C ASN A 470 -8.96 -14.58 -15.66
N PRO A 471 -9.42 -15.83 -15.85
CA PRO A 471 -9.10 -16.63 -17.03
C PRO A 471 -9.58 -16.05 -18.38
N ASP A 472 -10.48 -15.07 -18.37
CA ASP A 472 -10.91 -14.36 -19.59
C ASP A 472 -10.00 -13.19 -19.98
N GLY A 473 -8.90 -12.98 -19.25
CA GLY A 473 -7.92 -11.92 -19.50
C GLY A 473 -8.39 -10.51 -19.11
N ILE A 474 -9.54 -10.38 -18.47
CA ILE A 474 -10.05 -9.11 -17.95
C ILE A 474 -9.93 -9.15 -16.43
N PRO A 475 -9.19 -8.24 -15.77
CA PRO A 475 -9.07 -8.25 -14.31
C PRO A 475 -10.42 -7.99 -13.60
N ARG A 476 -10.55 -8.48 -12.37
CA ARG A 476 -11.74 -8.26 -11.52
C ARG A 476 -11.39 -7.51 -10.25
N CYS A 477 -12.26 -6.59 -9.85
CA CYS A 477 -12.11 -5.94 -8.56
C CYS A 477 -12.57 -6.93 -7.48
N VAL A 478 -11.85 -7.02 -6.37
CA VAL A 478 -12.21 -7.95 -5.29
C VAL A 478 -13.53 -7.53 -4.65
N GLN A 479 -14.52 -8.41 -4.60
CA GLN A 479 -15.79 -8.15 -3.92
C GLN A 479 -15.60 -8.31 -2.41
N LEU A 480 -15.91 -7.26 -1.65
CA LEU A 480 -15.76 -7.21 -0.20
C LEU A 480 -17.04 -7.60 0.54
N CYS A 481 -18.21 -7.15 0.04
CA CYS A 481 -19.49 -7.55 0.61
C CYS A 481 -20.66 -7.52 -0.38
N ASP A 482 -21.71 -8.27 -0.06
CA ASP A 482 -22.99 -8.32 -0.76
C ASP A 482 -24.11 -8.12 0.26
N VAL A 483 -24.92 -7.07 0.07
CA VAL A 483 -26.01 -6.71 0.98
C VAL A 483 -27.36 -6.90 0.30
N ASP A 484 -28.15 -7.87 0.78
CA ASP A 484 -29.57 -8.00 0.44
C ASP A 484 -30.35 -6.80 1.02
N LEU A 485 -30.98 -6.03 0.13
CA LEU A 485 -31.72 -4.82 0.49
C LEU A 485 -33.12 -5.10 1.05
N GLN A 486 -33.44 -6.37 1.32
CA GLN A 486 -34.66 -6.83 1.99
C GLN A 486 -35.91 -6.27 1.30
N GLY A 487 -36.01 -6.49 0.00
CA GLY A 487 -37.14 -6.05 -0.84
C GLY A 487 -37.04 -4.62 -1.37
N SER A 488 -35.95 -3.90 -1.10
CA SER A 488 -35.66 -2.60 -1.71
C SER A 488 -34.85 -2.77 -2.98
N ARG A 489 -34.83 -1.76 -3.87
CA ARG A 489 -34.10 -1.81 -5.14
C ARG A 489 -33.20 -0.60 -5.28
N ALA A 490 -31.88 -0.80 -5.34
CA ALA A 490 -30.95 0.31 -5.46
C ALA A 490 -31.15 1.07 -6.78
N TYR A 491 -31.39 2.37 -6.68
CA TYR A 491 -31.58 3.25 -7.83
C TYR A 491 -30.58 4.39 -7.87
N GLY A 492 -30.23 4.94 -6.71
CA GLY A 492 -29.13 5.87 -6.49
C GLY A 492 -28.51 5.60 -5.13
N ALA A 493 -27.25 5.98 -4.99
CA ALA A 493 -26.52 5.84 -3.74
C ALA A 493 -25.64 7.06 -3.49
N ALA A 494 -25.43 7.37 -2.21
CA ALA A 494 -24.48 8.36 -1.72
C ALA A 494 -24.00 7.93 -0.32
N VAL A 495 -22.76 8.26 0.05
CA VAL A 495 -22.20 7.99 1.37
C VAL A 495 -22.12 9.29 2.15
N ASP A 496 -22.63 9.31 3.37
CA ASP A 496 -22.53 10.47 4.26
C ASP A 496 -21.16 10.56 4.94
N GLY A 497 -20.86 11.71 5.56
CA GLY A 497 -19.58 11.94 6.24
C GLY A 497 -19.38 11.11 7.50
N ASN A 498 -20.39 10.37 7.97
CA ASN A 498 -20.24 9.42 9.09
C ASN A 498 -19.93 7.99 8.57
N GLY A 499 -19.70 7.82 7.27
CA GLY A 499 -19.44 6.53 6.64
C GLY A 499 -20.68 5.65 6.51
N TYR A 500 -21.89 6.22 6.39
CA TYR A 500 -23.09 5.46 6.05
C TYR A 500 -23.52 5.67 4.61
N LEU A 501 -23.74 4.55 3.93
CA LEU A 501 -24.32 4.48 2.61
C LEU A 501 -25.84 4.61 2.66
N TRP A 502 -26.38 5.47 1.83
CA TRP A 502 -27.81 5.67 1.65
C TRP A 502 -28.25 5.30 0.25
N ILE A 503 -29.40 4.63 0.12
CA ILE A 503 -29.93 4.22 -1.18
C ILE A 503 -31.32 4.77 -1.47
N SER A 504 -31.50 5.37 -2.64
CA SER A 504 -32.83 5.68 -3.18
C SER A 504 -33.38 4.50 -3.97
N THR A 505 -34.71 4.38 -4.05
CA THR A 505 -35.35 3.14 -4.53
C THR A 505 -36.44 3.30 -5.57
N ILE A 506 -36.66 4.50 -6.13
CA ILE A 506 -37.71 4.80 -7.13
C ILE A 506 -39.08 4.18 -6.81
N GLY A 507 -39.47 4.23 -5.53
CA GLY A 507 -40.76 3.72 -5.05
C GLY A 507 -40.81 2.20 -4.85
N GLN A 508 -39.66 1.53 -4.75
CA GLN A 508 -39.54 0.09 -4.52
C GLN A 508 -38.90 -0.20 -3.16
N GLY A 509 -39.73 -0.48 -2.15
CA GLY A 509 -39.25 -0.68 -0.78
C GLY A 509 -38.70 0.59 -0.12
N PRO A 510 -38.32 0.53 1.16
CA PRO A 510 -37.81 1.69 1.89
C PRO A 510 -36.39 2.07 1.43
N LEU A 511 -36.03 3.33 1.63
CA LEU A 511 -34.65 3.80 1.61
C LEU A 511 -33.87 3.08 2.73
N ARG A 512 -32.64 2.64 2.44
CA ARG A 512 -31.76 1.97 3.40
C ARG A 512 -30.59 2.86 3.77
N LYS A 513 -30.23 2.82 5.06
CA LYS A 513 -28.94 3.29 5.61
C LYS A 513 -28.12 2.05 5.95
N ILE A 514 -26.93 1.96 5.38
CA ILE A 514 -26.02 0.83 5.53
C ILE A 514 -24.70 1.36 6.09
N ASP A 515 -24.18 0.74 7.14
CA ASP A 515 -22.83 1.05 7.63
C ASP A 515 -21.81 0.48 6.65
N THR A 516 -20.94 1.34 6.12
CA THR A 516 -19.95 0.94 5.11
C THR A 516 -18.86 0.04 5.66
N ARG A 517 -18.64 0.04 6.99
CA ARG A 517 -17.60 -0.73 7.67
C ARG A 517 -18.05 -2.17 7.94
N THR A 518 -19.32 -2.34 8.33
CA THR A 518 -19.89 -3.63 8.73
C THR A 518 -20.80 -4.26 7.67
N CYS A 519 -21.13 -3.52 6.60
CA CYS A 519 -22.09 -3.89 5.56
C CYS A 519 -23.48 -4.26 6.12
N GLN A 520 -23.87 -3.69 7.26
CA GLN A 520 -25.17 -3.95 7.89
C GLN A 520 -26.18 -2.83 7.62
N ILE A 521 -27.45 -3.21 7.44
CA ILE A 521 -28.56 -2.25 7.36
C ILE A 521 -28.89 -1.77 8.79
N GLU A 522 -28.62 -0.50 9.06
CA GLU A 522 -28.83 0.13 10.37
C GLU A 522 -30.19 0.81 10.47
N MET A 523 -30.68 1.36 9.36
CA MET A 523 -31.95 2.09 9.35
C MET A 523 -32.69 1.93 8.02
N SER A 524 -34.00 2.08 8.09
CA SER A 524 -34.84 2.25 6.92
C SER A 524 -35.73 3.48 7.07
N ALA A 525 -35.94 4.21 5.98
CA ALA A 525 -36.85 5.35 5.91
C ALA A 525 -37.79 5.17 4.72
N SER A 526 -39.06 5.53 4.87
CA SER A 526 -40.07 5.33 3.83
C SER A 526 -40.67 6.66 3.39
N PRO A 527 -40.04 7.38 2.44
CA PRO A 527 -40.67 8.51 1.77
C PRO A 527 -42.03 8.11 1.18
N THR A 528 -43.02 8.99 1.31
CA THR A 528 -44.38 8.77 0.78
C THR A 528 -44.49 8.99 -0.73
N VAL A 529 -43.41 9.48 -1.35
CA VAL A 529 -43.28 9.68 -2.79
C VAL A 529 -42.10 8.87 -3.32
N PRO A 530 -42.15 8.36 -4.56
CA PRO A 530 -41.00 7.71 -5.18
C PRO A 530 -39.79 8.67 -5.25
N THR A 531 -38.60 8.18 -4.91
CA THR A 531 -37.37 8.97 -4.86
C THR A 531 -36.37 8.56 -5.94
N TYR A 532 -35.66 9.53 -6.54
CA TYR A 532 -34.82 9.33 -7.72
C TYR A 532 -33.32 9.53 -7.43
N GLY A 533 -32.78 10.71 -7.71
CA GLY A 533 -31.40 11.06 -7.40
C GLY A 533 -31.25 11.30 -5.92
N ILE A 534 -30.01 11.16 -5.44
CA ILE A 534 -29.65 11.27 -4.03
C ILE A 534 -28.37 12.10 -3.92
N ALA A 535 -28.32 12.97 -2.92
CA ALA A 535 -27.12 13.67 -2.48
C ALA A 535 -27.16 13.84 -0.97
N ILE A 536 -26.01 14.05 -0.35
CA ILE A 536 -25.87 14.36 1.07
C ILE A 536 -25.54 15.85 1.21
N ASP A 537 -26.07 16.50 2.24
CA ASP A 537 -25.70 17.87 2.60
C ASP A 537 -24.60 17.90 3.68
N GLN A 538 -24.02 19.07 3.94
CA GLN A 538 -22.93 19.21 4.93
C GLN A 538 -23.37 18.88 6.37
N ASN A 539 -24.68 18.74 6.63
CA ASN A 539 -25.22 18.32 7.93
C ASN A 539 -25.55 16.81 7.96
N ASN A 540 -25.05 16.02 7.01
CA ASN A 540 -25.35 14.60 6.83
C ASN A 540 -26.84 14.28 6.62
N ASN A 541 -27.64 15.23 6.13
CA ASN A 541 -29.00 14.92 5.68
C ASN A 541 -29.00 14.43 4.24
N VAL A 542 -29.92 13.52 3.94
CA VAL A 542 -30.10 12.93 2.62
C VAL A 542 -31.14 13.73 1.84
N TRP A 543 -30.79 14.21 0.66
CA TRP A 543 -31.67 14.93 -0.25
C TRP A 543 -31.99 14.12 -1.48
N LEU A 544 -33.28 14.05 -1.82
CA LEU A 544 -33.80 13.14 -2.83
C LEU A 544 -34.71 13.88 -3.80
N GLY A 545 -34.52 13.62 -5.10
CA GLY A 545 -35.45 14.07 -6.13
C GLY A 545 -36.77 13.30 -6.06
N SER A 546 -37.89 14.00 -6.17
CA SER A 546 -39.23 13.42 -6.17
C SER A 546 -39.66 12.97 -7.58
N TRP A 547 -39.70 11.66 -7.79
CA TRP A 547 -40.23 11.06 -9.02
C TRP A 547 -41.76 10.89 -8.95
N THR A 548 -42.46 11.98 -8.67
CA THR A 548 -43.92 12.04 -8.63
C THR A 548 -44.44 13.18 -9.50
N ASN A 549 -45.62 13.03 -10.08
CA ASN A 549 -46.29 14.15 -10.76
C ASN A 549 -47.03 15.00 -9.73
N GLY A 550 -46.27 15.67 -8.85
CA GLY A 550 -46.79 16.40 -7.70
C GLY A 550 -46.03 17.70 -7.46
N THR A 551 -46.46 18.45 -6.44
CA THR A 551 -45.85 19.75 -6.08
C THR A 551 -44.55 19.61 -5.29
N THR A 552 -44.29 18.45 -4.69
CA THR A 552 -43.03 18.11 -4.03
C THR A 552 -41.90 18.08 -5.06
N ALA A 553 -40.84 18.85 -4.81
CA ALA A 553 -39.64 18.89 -5.62
C ALA A 553 -38.52 18.04 -4.99
N VAL A 554 -38.27 18.21 -3.70
CA VAL A 554 -37.23 17.46 -2.99
C VAL A 554 -37.75 16.91 -1.67
N VAL A 555 -37.16 15.79 -1.26
CA VAL A 555 -37.39 15.14 0.03
C VAL A 555 -36.09 15.16 0.81
N ARG A 556 -36.14 15.58 2.07
CA ARG A 556 -35.00 15.48 3.00
C ARG A 556 -35.26 14.37 3.99
N VAL A 557 -34.25 13.53 4.23
CA VAL A 557 -34.22 12.57 5.34
C VAL A 557 -33.09 12.98 6.27
N ASN A 558 -33.39 13.22 7.55
CA ASN A 558 -32.37 13.53 8.53
C ASN A 558 -31.49 12.30 8.79
N GLY A 559 -30.17 12.44 8.63
CA GLY A 559 -29.25 11.30 8.64
C GLY A 559 -29.17 10.56 9.98
N SER A 560 -29.40 11.26 11.09
CA SER A 560 -29.33 10.69 12.44
C SER A 560 -30.66 10.10 12.91
N THR A 561 -31.78 10.78 12.63
CA THR A 561 -33.10 10.42 13.17
C THR A 561 -34.01 9.70 12.17
N GLY A 562 -33.72 9.77 10.88
CA GLY A 562 -34.59 9.26 9.82
C GLY A 562 -35.85 10.09 9.59
N ALA A 563 -36.00 11.26 10.24
CA ALA A 563 -37.13 12.15 10.04
C ALA A 563 -37.21 12.63 8.58
N ILE A 564 -38.42 12.69 8.02
CA ILE A 564 -38.63 12.99 6.59
C ILE A 564 -39.41 14.29 6.41
N ASP A 565 -38.84 15.22 5.66
CA ASP A 565 -39.45 16.47 5.24
C ASP A 565 -39.67 16.51 3.72
N TYR A 566 -40.70 17.23 3.30
CA TYR A 566 -41.09 17.37 1.89
C TYR A 566 -41.14 18.84 1.52
N PHE A 567 -40.37 19.24 0.51
CA PHE A 567 -40.30 20.62 0.07
C PHE A 567 -40.84 20.75 -1.35
N GLY A 568 -41.63 21.81 -1.57
CA GLY A 568 -42.33 22.04 -2.81
C GLY A 568 -41.83 23.29 -3.53
N ARG A 569 -42.28 23.42 -4.79
CA ARG A 569 -41.97 24.57 -5.65
C ARG A 569 -42.78 25.78 -5.20
N THR A 570 -42.11 26.85 -4.81
CA THR A 570 -42.77 28.13 -4.44
C THR A 570 -42.33 29.32 -5.29
N VAL A 571 -41.40 29.11 -6.23
CA VAL A 571 -40.81 30.13 -7.11
C VAL A 571 -40.91 29.62 -8.55
N GLY A 572 -41.11 30.53 -9.51
CA GLY A 572 -41.24 30.16 -10.93
C GLY A 572 -42.51 29.35 -11.22
N ASN A 573 -42.37 28.29 -12.02
CA ASN A 573 -43.46 27.37 -12.34
C ASN A 573 -43.68 26.37 -11.21
N THR A 574 -44.79 26.52 -10.51
CA THR A 574 -45.18 25.68 -9.36
C THR A 574 -46.13 24.55 -9.72
N ALA A 575 -46.35 24.30 -11.01
CA ALA A 575 -47.17 23.19 -11.48
C ALA A 575 -46.58 21.83 -11.02
N PRO A 576 -47.42 20.77 -10.92
CA PRO A 576 -46.93 19.43 -10.65
C PRO A 576 -45.89 18.98 -11.68
N GLY A 577 -44.81 18.37 -11.20
CA GLY A 577 -43.70 17.95 -12.07
C GLY A 577 -42.77 16.96 -11.40
N TYR A 578 -41.94 16.32 -12.22
CA TYR A 578 -40.97 15.31 -11.79
C TYR A 578 -39.58 15.93 -11.61
N THR A 579 -38.97 15.68 -10.47
CA THR A 579 -37.55 15.95 -10.22
C THR A 579 -36.72 14.69 -10.26
N ARG A 580 -35.44 14.82 -10.57
CA ARG A 580 -34.53 13.68 -10.79
C ARG A 580 -33.24 13.79 -10.00
N GLY A 581 -32.12 14.11 -10.65
CA GLY A 581 -30.81 14.27 -10.04
C GLY A 581 -30.82 15.42 -9.04
N VAL A 582 -30.03 15.26 -7.99
CA VAL A 582 -29.82 16.24 -6.92
C VAL A 582 -28.32 16.37 -6.72
N ALA A 583 -27.85 17.58 -6.45
CA ALA A 583 -26.49 17.86 -5.99
C ALA A 583 -26.54 18.94 -4.91
N VAL A 584 -25.50 19.03 -4.08
CA VAL A 584 -25.36 20.05 -3.03
C VAL A 584 -24.12 20.88 -3.35
N ASP A 585 -24.27 22.21 -3.37
CA ASP A 585 -23.19 23.17 -3.65
C ASP A 585 -22.38 23.54 -2.40
N HIS A 586 -21.32 24.34 -2.56
CA HIS A 586 -20.40 24.67 -1.47
C HIS A 586 -21.07 25.48 -0.34
N GLU A 587 -22.09 26.26 -0.67
CA GLU A 587 -22.91 27.03 0.28
C GLU A 587 -24.01 26.19 0.93
N ASN A 588 -23.97 24.86 0.75
CA ASN A 588 -24.95 23.91 1.29
C ASN A 588 -26.37 24.09 0.71
N ASN A 589 -26.47 24.60 -0.52
CA ASN A 589 -27.72 24.67 -1.25
C ASN A 589 -27.93 23.43 -2.12
N ILE A 590 -29.19 23.06 -2.27
CA ILE A 590 -29.64 21.85 -2.96
C ILE A 590 -30.10 22.25 -4.35
N TRP A 591 -29.46 21.69 -5.36
CA TRP A 591 -29.81 21.87 -6.76
C TRP A 591 -30.46 20.60 -7.30
N VAL A 592 -31.64 20.76 -7.91
CA VAL A 592 -32.43 19.62 -8.41
C VAL A 592 -32.84 19.81 -9.87
N ALA A 593 -32.64 18.75 -10.66
CA ALA A 593 -33.07 18.69 -12.05
C ALA A 593 -34.59 18.57 -12.15
N GLU A 594 -35.25 19.56 -12.75
CA GLU A 594 -36.69 19.62 -12.97
C GLU A 594 -37.06 19.17 -14.38
N TRP A 595 -37.31 17.86 -14.53
CA TRP A 595 -37.57 17.23 -15.82
C TRP A 595 -38.78 17.85 -16.54
N SER A 596 -39.89 18.06 -15.81
CA SER A 596 -41.14 18.54 -16.40
C SER A 596 -41.07 19.98 -16.89
N HIS A 597 -40.20 20.79 -16.28
CA HIS A 597 -40.13 22.23 -16.52
C HIS A 597 -38.94 22.63 -17.39
N ASN A 598 -38.00 21.70 -17.65
CA ASN A 598 -36.72 21.99 -18.30
C ASN A 598 -35.95 23.09 -17.56
N THR A 599 -35.93 22.99 -16.23
CA THR A 599 -35.26 23.93 -15.33
C THR A 599 -34.36 23.19 -14.34
N VAL A 600 -33.62 23.95 -13.56
CA VAL A 600 -33.01 23.50 -12.31
C VAL A 600 -33.58 24.36 -11.19
N ASP A 601 -34.02 23.72 -10.11
CA ASP A 601 -34.50 24.42 -8.91
C ASP A 601 -33.38 24.44 -7.85
N LYS A 602 -33.27 25.53 -7.09
CA LYS A 602 -32.32 25.72 -5.98
C LYS A 602 -33.08 25.87 -4.67
N PHE A 603 -32.68 25.12 -3.65
CA PHE A 603 -33.21 25.20 -2.28
C PHE A 603 -32.07 25.44 -1.29
N ASP A 604 -32.34 26.08 -0.15
CA ASP A 604 -31.38 26.08 0.96
C ASP A 604 -31.49 24.78 1.79
N ALA A 605 -30.55 24.56 2.72
CA ALA A 605 -30.55 23.41 3.62
C ALA A 605 -31.79 23.33 4.56
N ASN A 606 -32.53 24.43 4.72
CA ASN A 606 -33.80 24.47 5.47
C ASN A 606 -35.01 24.08 4.60
N GLY A 607 -34.81 23.91 3.29
CA GLY A 607 -35.84 23.56 2.32
C GLY A 607 -36.62 24.75 1.77
N ASN A 608 -36.13 25.98 1.94
CA ASN A 608 -36.70 27.15 1.27
C ASN A 608 -36.30 27.12 -0.20
N HIS A 609 -37.28 27.23 -1.10
CA HIS A 609 -37.03 27.31 -2.54
C HIS A 609 -36.51 28.71 -2.91
N LEU A 610 -35.26 28.80 -3.33
CA LEU A 610 -34.54 30.05 -3.60
C LEU A 610 -34.74 30.54 -5.04
N GLY A 611 -34.83 29.62 -6.00
CA GLY A 611 -34.92 29.99 -7.41
C GLY A 611 -35.17 28.82 -8.34
N GLN A 612 -35.69 29.15 -9.52
CA GLN A 612 -35.89 28.21 -10.64
C GLN A 612 -35.26 28.81 -11.88
N TYR A 613 -34.30 28.08 -12.47
CA TYR A 613 -33.43 28.58 -13.52
C TYR A 613 -33.63 27.77 -14.81
N ALA A 614 -33.80 28.47 -15.93
CA ALA A 614 -33.94 27.83 -17.22
C ALA A 614 -32.63 27.15 -17.64
N LEU A 615 -32.74 26.00 -18.30
CA LEU A 615 -31.59 25.39 -18.95
C LEU A 615 -31.00 26.30 -20.05
N CYS A 616 -29.74 26.05 -20.39
CA CYS A 616 -29.07 26.62 -21.54
C CYS A 616 -29.87 26.39 -22.84
N SER A 617 -29.70 27.30 -23.81
CA SER A 617 -30.55 27.33 -25.01
C SER A 617 -30.53 26.00 -25.77
N GLY A 618 -31.72 25.44 -26.01
CA GLY A 618 -31.90 24.16 -26.73
C GLY A 618 -31.79 22.91 -25.86
N ALA A 619 -31.35 23.02 -24.61
CA ALA A 619 -31.28 21.88 -23.70
C ALA A 619 -32.66 21.49 -23.14
N SER A 620 -32.90 20.19 -22.97
CA SER A 620 -34.18 19.68 -22.46
C SER A 620 -34.07 18.32 -21.77
N GLY A 621 -34.98 18.08 -20.82
CA GLY A 621 -35.03 16.88 -19.98
C GLY A 621 -33.80 16.76 -19.08
N PRO A 622 -33.59 17.70 -18.14
CA PRO A 622 -32.52 17.61 -17.16
C PRO A 622 -32.72 16.34 -16.32
N LEU A 623 -31.66 15.55 -16.18
CA LEU A 623 -31.67 14.27 -15.48
C LEU A 623 -30.63 14.25 -14.39
N GLY A 624 -29.39 14.61 -14.70
CA GLY A 624 -28.27 14.60 -13.77
C GLY A 624 -27.89 15.98 -13.27
N MET A 625 -27.39 16.00 -12.03
CA MET A 625 -26.84 17.17 -11.37
C MET A 625 -25.46 16.80 -10.81
N ALA A 626 -24.49 17.70 -10.91
CA ALA A 626 -23.20 17.65 -10.22
C ALA A 626 -22.71 19.06 -9.90
N VAL A 627 -21.72 19.16 -9.04
CA VAL A 627 -21.01 20.40 -8.69
C VAL A 627 -19.53 20.19 -9.00
N ASP A 628 -18.88 21.17 -9.63
CA ASP A 628 -17.43 21.16 -9.82
C ASP A 628 -16.71 21.95 -8.71
N PHE A 629 -15.38 21.77 -8.60
CA PHE A 629 -14.58 22.41 -7.55
C PHE A 629 -14.43 23.94 -7.70
N ASP A 630 -14.92 24.53 -8.79
CA ASP A 630 -15.03 26.00 -8.93
C ASP A 630 -16.46 26.49 -8.57
N ASP A 631 -17.21 25.69 -7.80
CA ASP A 631 -18.59 25.91 -7.32
C ASP A 631 -19.60 26.16 -8.46
N ASN A 632 -19.38 25.54 -9.61
CA ASN A 632 -20.33 25.60 -10.71
C ASN A 632 -21.20 24.35 -10.76
N ILE A 633 -22.44 24.57 -11.15
CA ILE A 633 -23.49 23.55 -11.14
C ILE A 633 -23.66 23.03 -12.56
N TRP A 634 -23.65 21.70 -12.70
CA TRP A 634 -23.79 21.01 -13.97
C TRP A 634 -25.13 20.30 -14.03
N ALA A 635 -25.98 20.72 -14.98
CA ALA A 635 -27.24 20.03 -15.29
C ALA A 635 -27.10 19.25 -16.59
N VAL A 636 -27.10 17.92 -16.50
CA VAL A 636 -26.99 17.01 -17.64
C VAL A 636 -28.38 16.69 -18.19
N ALA A 637 -28.65 17.20 -19.38
CA ALA A 637 -29.92 17.08 -20.09
C ALA A 637 -29.94 15.83 -20.98
N TYR A 638 -30.69 14.82 -20.53
CA TYR A 638 -30.80 13.53 -21.19
C TYR A 638 -31.43 13.61 -22.58
N SER A 639 -32.46 14.46 -22.76
CA SER A 639 -33.23 14.47 -24.02
C SER A 639 -32.49 15.18 -25.15
N SER A 640 -31.75 16.25 -24.82
CA SER A 640 -30.96 16.99 -25.81
C SER A 640 -29.51 16.50 -25.95
N GLY A 641 -28.99 15.74 -24.99
CA GLY A 641 -27.57 15.33 -24.99
C GLY A 641 -26.63 16.48 -24.65
N THR A 642 -27.05 17.39 -23.78
CA THR A 642 -26.34 18.64 -23.46
C THR A 642 -26.11 18.75 -21.97
N ALA A 643 -24.96 19.26 -21.52
CA ALA A 643 -24.79 19.73 -20.16
C ALA A 643 -24.80 21.26 -20.13
N CYS A 644 -25.59 21.82 -19.23
CA CYS A 644 -25.59 23.25 -18.94
C CYS A 644 -24.79 23.50 -17.67
N LYS A 645 -23.80 24.38 -17.75
CA LYS A 645 -23.00 24.84 -16.60
C LYS A 645 -23.57 26.15 -16.08
N PHE A 646 -23.74 26.27 -14.76
CA PHE A 646 -24.26 27.46 -14.08
C PHE A 646 -23.29 27.93 -13.00
N ASP A 647 -23.29 29.24 -12.71
CA ASP A 647 -22.72 29.74 -11.46
C ASP A 647 -23.68 29.48 -10.27
N ALA A 648 -23.23 29.73 -9.05
CA ALA A 648 -24.02 29.59 -7.83
C ALA A 648 -25.29 30.49 -7.78
N ASN A 649 -25.36 31.53 -8.61
CA ASN A 649 -26.53 32.41 -8.74
C ASN A 649 -27.54 31.92 -9.79
N GLY A 650 -27.23 30.83 -10.48
CA GLY A 650 -28.07 30.23 -11.53
C GLY A 650 -27.93 30.90 -12.90
N ASN A 651 -26.87 31.68 -13.13
CA ASN A 651 -26.55 32.18 -14.47
C ASN A 651 -25.89 31.08 -15.29
N VAL A 652 -26.36 30.89 -16.53
CA VAL A 652 -25.74 29.93 -17.46
C VAL A 652 -24.38 30.44 -17.91
N LEU A 653 -23.34 29.64 -17.68
CA LEU A 653 -21.96 29.90 -18.08
C LEU A 653 -21.59 29.21 -19.40
N ALA A 654 -22.06 27.97 -19.61
CA ALA A 654 -21.73 27.19 -20.80
C ALA A 654 -22.84 26.20 -21.19
N SER A 655 -22.82 25.80 -22.46
CA SER A 655 -23.63 24.72 -23.04
C SER A 655 -22.70 23.77 -23.77
N ILE A 656 -22.68 22.50 -23.35
CA ILE A 656 -21.67 21.52 -23.76
C ILE A 656 -22.37 20.30 -24.33
N ASP A 657 -21.97 19.84 -25.52
CA ASP A 657 -22.46 18.59 -26.10
C ASP A 657 -21.77 17.40 -25.41
N VAL A 658 -22.57 16.63 -24.66
CA VAL A 658 -22.10 15.47 -23.90
C VAL A 658 -22.50 14.15 -24.54
N GLY A 659 -23.07 14.20 -25.74
CA GLY A 659 -23.49 13.03 -26.51
C GLY A 659 -24.93 12.62 -26.24
N GLY A 660 -25.44 11.68 -27.02
CA GLY A 660 -26.85 11.33 -27.00
C GLY A 660 -27.24 10.52 -25.76
N ARG A 661 -28.38 10.91 -25.16
CA ARG A 661 -29.08 10.19 -24.07
C ARG A 661 -28.17 9.88 -22.87
N PRO A 662 -27.48 10.89 -22.29
CA PRO A 662 -26.62 10.70 -21.14
C PRO A 662 -27.47 10.39 -19.91
N TYR A 663 -27.51 9.12 -19.54
CA TYR A 663 -28.14 8.70 -18.31
C TYR A 663 -27.05 8.77 -17.26
N THR A 664 -26.83 9.90 -16.62
CA THR A 664 -25.78 10.04 -15.60
C THR A 664 -26.22 11.01 -14.53
N TYR A 665 -25.83 10.70 -13.29
CA TYR A 665 -26.09 11.40 -12.03
C TYR A 665 -25.27 10.64 -10.97
N SER A 666 -25.21 11.08 -9.70
CA SER A 666 -24.17 10.74 -8.70
C SER A 666 -22.99 11.70 -8.76
N ASP A 667 -21.91 11.39 -8.04
CA ASP A 667 -20.74 12.23 -7.90
C ASP A 667 -19.80 12.17 -9.12
N MET A 668 -20.28 12.75 -10.22
CA MET A 668 -19.61 12.73 -11.53
C MET A 668 -18.27 13.47 -11.57
N THR A 669 -17.99 14.28 -10.54
CA THR A 669 -16.78 15.09 -10.36
C THR A 669 -15.92 14.61 -9.19
N GLY A 670 -16.49 13.82 -8.26
CA GLY A 670 -15.81 13.42 -7.02
C GLY A 670 -15.92 14.48 -5.91
N TYR A 671 -16.76 15.50 -6.13
CA TYR A 671 -16.97 16.61 -5.23
C TYR A 671 -17.59 16.18 -3.90
N GLN A 672 -18.65 15.36 -3.93
CA GLN A 672 -19.29 14.90 -2.70
C GLN A 672 -18.37 14.00 -1.88
N LEU A 673 -17.66 13.09 -2.53
CA LEU A 673 -16.67 12.22 -1.89
C LEU A 673 -15.65 13.07 -1.13
N ARG A 674 -15.13 14.13 -1.76
CA ARG A 674 -14.04 14.94 -1.21
C ARG A 674 -14.45 16.07 -0.25
N THR A 675 -15.72 16.44 -0.23
CA THR A 675 -16.21 17.57 0.60
C THR A 675 -17.16 17.13 1.71
N ILE A 676 -17.75 15.94 1.60
CA ILE A 676 -18.72 15.42 2.57
C ILE A 676 -18.28 14.06 3.10
N THR A 677 -17.99 13.09 2.24
CA THR A 677 -17.72 11.70 2.67
C THR A 677 -16.36 11.55 3.35
N LEU A 678 -15.30 12.09 2.73
CA LEU A 678 -13.94 12.12 3.22
C LEU A 678 -13.36 13.49 2.84
N LYS A 679 -13.28 14.40 3.81
CA LYS A 679 -12.59 15.67 3.58
C LYS A 679 -11.10 15.35 3.53
N HIS A 680 -10.54 15.51 2.34
CA HIS A 680 -9.20 15.06 2.01
C HIS A 680 -8.43 16.18 1.31
N GLY A 681 -7.16 16.32 1.59
CA GLY A 681 -6.29 17.23 0.86
C GLY A 681 -4.84 16.79 0.93
N THR A 682 -4.10 17.09 -0.12
CA THR A 682 -2.69 16.74 -0.27
C THR A 682 -1.84 17.97 -0.48
N TRP A 683 -0.67 17.98 0.13
CA TRP A 683 0.43 18.89 -0.18
C TRP A 683 1.62 18.06 -0.62
N THR A 684 2.17 18.36 -1.80
CA THR A 684 3.36 17.68 -2.32
C THR A 684 4.51 18.65 -2.44
N VAL A 685 5.71 18.23 -2.05
CA VAL A 685 6.91 19.06 -2.15
C VAL A 685 8.07 18.23 -2.67
N ASP A 686 8.82 18.83 -3.58
CA ASP A 686 10.00 18.23 -4.20
C ASP A 686 11.25 18.79 -3.53
N TYR A 687 12.23 17.91 -3.31
CA TYR A 687 13.54 18.31 -2.84
C TYR A 687 14.65 17.73 -3.72
N ASP A 688 15.67 18.56 -3.92
CA ASP A 688 16.91 18.24 -4.63
C ASP A 688 18.06 18.13 -3.62
N SER A 689 18.56 16.91 -3.41
CA SER A 689 19.75 16.71 -2.58
C SER A 689 21.00 17.39 -3.14
N GLY A 690 21.04 17.60 -4.47
CA GLY A 690 22.23 18.00 -5.21
C GLY A 690 23.19 16.84 -5.53
N TYR A 691 22.89 15.61 -5.09
CA TYR A 691 23.74 14.42 -5.24
C TYR A 691 22.99 13.29 -5.96
N ASP A 692 23.61 12.71 -6.99
CA ASP A 692 22.93 11.78 -7.90
C ASP A 692 22.32 10.54 -7.21
N ASN A 693 22.97 10.05 -6.14
CA ASN A 693 22.60 8.82 -5.43
C ASN A 693 22.26 9.04 -3.94
N ALA A 694 21.69 10.18 -3.59
CA ALA A 694 21.25 10.42 -2.21
C ALA A 694 20.34 9.29 -1.68
N ARG A 695 20.66 8.80 -0.48
CA ARG A 695 19.88 7.81 0.26
C ARG A 695 19.02 8.53 1.30
N TRP A 696 17.72 8.34 1.21
CA TRP A 696 16.74 8.99 2.08
C TRP A 696 16.44 8.10 3.28
N ASP A 697 16.59 8.64 4.48
CA ASP A 697 16.61 7.83 5.70
C ASP A 697 15.28 7.91 6.45
N ARG A 698 14.83 9.13 6.83
CA ARG A 698 13.59 9.29 7.57
C ARG A 698 12.84 10.57 7.23
N LEU A 699 11.53 10.51 7.45
CA LEU A 699 10.65 11.68 7.49
C LEU A 699 10.29 11.99 8.95
N GLU A 700 10.25 13.25 9.30
CA GLU A 700 9.70 13.75 10.57
C GLU A 700 8.66 14.81 10.25
N TRP A 701 7.47 14.73 10.82
CA TRP A 701 6.43 15.71 10.57
C TRP A 701 5.66 16.09 11.83
N SER A 702 5.12 17.30 11.82
CA SER A 702 4.44 17.89 12.96
C SER A 702 3.03 18.35 12.62
N GLY A 703 2.15 18.29 13.61
CA GLY A 703 0.78 18.74 13.44
C GLY A 703 -0.10 18.51 14.67
N SER A 704 -1.39 18.73 14.48
CA SER A 704 -2.43 18.42 15.45
C SER A 704 -3.66 17.86 14.74
N MET A 705 -4.27 16.84 15.32
CA MET A 705 -5.42 16.15 14.73
C MET A 705 -6.28 15.54 15.83
N ALA A 706 -7.58 15.32 15.55
CA ALA A 706 -8.44 14.54 16.43
C ALA A 706 -8.14 13.04 16.32
N GLN A 707 -8.73 12.24 17.20
CA GLN A 707 -8.49 10.79 17.25
C GLN A 707 -8.91 10.05 15.97
N ASP A 708 -9.94 10.54 15.27
CA ASP A 708 -10.49 9.92 14.07
C ASP A 708 -10.03 10.62 12.76
N ASP A 709 -9.16 11.63 12.88
CA ASP A 709 -8.51 12.31 11.76
C ASP A 709 -7.24 11.56 11.35
N ARG A 710 -6.72 11.86 10.15
CA ARG A 710 -5.40 11.38 9.73
C ARG A 710 -4.53 12.51 9.20
N ILE A 711 -3.27 12.46 9.59
CA ILE A 711 -2.15 13.11 8.93
C ILE A 711 -1.22 11.98 8.52
N ARG A 712 -0.94 11.83 7.24
CA ARG A 712 -0.08 10.75 6.74
C ARG A 712 0.88 11.26 5.69
N VAL A 713 2.04 10.63 5.61
CA VAL A 713 3.09 11.00 4.67
C VAL A 713 3.53 9.80 3.86
N ARG A 714 4.02 10.04 2.65
CA ARG A 714 4.73 9.05 1.84
C ARG A 714 5.74 9.74 0.96
N ALA A 715 6.70 8.99 0.44
CA ALA A 715 7.74 9.51 -0.44
C ALA A 715 7.88 8.70 -1.72
N ARG A 716 8.43 9.34 -2.74
CA ARG A 716 9.01 8.68 -3.92
C ARG A 716 10.26 9.40 -4.35
N THR A 717 11.17 8.68 -5.00
CA THR A 717 12.48 9.22 -5.36
C THR A 717 12.76 9.01 -6.84
N ALA A 718 13.62 9.86 -7.40
CA ALA A 718 14.06 9.74 -8.78
C ALA A 718 15.43 10.39 -9.00
N ALA A 719 16.12 9.98 -10.07
CA ALA A 719 17.37 10.62 -10.48
C ALA A 719 17.18 12.06 -11.01
N THR A 720 15.99 12.41 -11.50
CA THR A 720 15.67 13.75 -12.02
C THR A 720 14.29 14.21 -11.54
N GLU A 721 14.10 15.51 -11.36
CA GLU A 721 12.83 16.13 -10.98
C GLU A 721 11.66 15.65 -11.87
N GLY A 722 11.85 15.67 -13.19
CA GLY A 722 10.80 15.26 -14.14
C GLY A 722 10.42 13.78 -14.06
N ALA A 723 11.32 12.92 -13.60
CA ALA A 723 11.05 11.48 -13.45
C ALA A 723 10.24 11.16 -12.17
N LEU A 724 10.14 12.10 -11.22
CA LEU A 724 9.28 11.94 -10.04
C LEU A 724 7.84 11.62 -10.46
N ALA A 725 7.32 12.28 -11.50
CA ALA A 725 5.93 12.12 -11.95
C ALA A 725 5.51 10.66 -12.20
N SER A 726 6.42 9.83 -12.72
CA SER A 726 6.22 8.40 -13.02
C SER A 726 6.83 7.46 -11.98
N ALA A 727 7.53 7.98 -10.96
CA ALA A 727 8.14 7.15 -9.93
C ALA A 727 7.07 6.54 -9.01
N THR A 728 7.35 5.31 -8.56
CA THR A 728 6.48 4.56 -7.64
C THR A 728 6.54 5.18 -6.25
N TRP A 729 5.38 5.32 -5.62
CA TRP A 729 5.27 5.74 -4.24
C TRP A 729 5.63 4.61 -3.28
N GLY A 730 6.39 4.95 -2.25
CA GLY A 730 6.50 4.12 -1.04
C GLY A 730 5.18 4.02 -0.28
N PRO A 731 5.15 3.23 0.80
CA PRO A 731 3.97 3.10 1.64
C PRO A 731 3.63 4.43 2.33
N TYR A 732 2.42 4.50 2.86
CA TYR A 732 2.02 5.60 3.71
C TYR A 732 2.37 5.34 5.17
N HIS A 733 2.80 6.40 5.83
CA HIS A 733 3.07 6.46 7.26
C HIS A 733 2.07 7.39 7.93
N ASP A 734 1.21 6.83 8.78
CA ASP A 734 0.19 7.59 9.52
C ASP A 734 0.77 8.16 10.82
N ALA A 735 0.38 9.39 11.15
CA ALA A 735 0.57 9.95 12.48
C ALA A 735 -0.21 9.13 13.52
N ASP A 736 0.37 8.90 14.70
CA ASP A 736 -0.33 8.29 15.82
C ASP A 736 -0.98 9.38 16.69
N PRO A 737 -2.33 9.50 16.74
CA PRO A 737 -3.00 10.51 17.57
C PRO A 737 -2.77 10.30 19.08
N ALA A 738 -2.32 9.11 19.50
CA ALA A 738 -1.95 8.84 20.89
C ALA A 738 -0.53 9.32 21.25
N GLN A 739 0.32 9.61 20.27
CA GLN A 739 1.67 10.13 20.49
C GLN A 739 1.74 11.64 20.25
N PRO A 740 2.55 12.37 21.02
CA PRO A 740 2.78 13.79 20.77
C PRO A 740 3.60 13.98 19.47
N SER A 741 3.20 14.96 18.66
CA SER A 741 4.01 15.50 17.56
C SER A 741 5.39 15.99 18.07
N PRO A 742 6.49 15.83 17.29
CA PRO A 742 6.54 15.29 15.92
C PRO A 742 6.45 13.76 15.84
N TRP A 743 5.95 13.27 14.72
CA TRP A 743 5.96 11.86 14.33
C TRP A 743 7.10 11.59 13.36
N THR A 744 7.59 10.36 13.31
CA THR A 744 8.73 9.96 12.48
C THR A 744 8.48 8.63 11.78
N ALA A 745 8.96 8.50 10.55
CA ALA A 745 8.96 7.27 9.78
C ALA A 745 10.32 7.03 9.15
N ASP A 746 10.87 5.84 9.36
CA ASP A 746 12.03 5.35 8.61
C ASP A 746 11.58 4.96 7.21
N ILE A 747 12.21 5.55 6.19
CA ILE A 747 11.95 5.29 4.78
C ILE A 747 13.17 4.65 4.10
N SER A 748 14.19 4.28 4.87
CA SER A 748 15.38 3.61 4.36
C SER A 748 14.97 2.23 3.81
N GLY A 749 15.27 2.02 2.52
CA GLY A 749 14.88 0.80 1.80
C GLY A 749 13.43 0.78 1.27
N GLU A 750 12.56 1.72 1.67
CA GLU A 750 11.21 1.84 1.10
C GLU A 750 11.20 2.60 -0.22
N VAL A 751 12.15 3.52 -0.39
CA VAL A 751 12.36 4.29 -1.63
C VAL A 751 13.78 4.08 -2.15
N PRO A 752 13.98 3.96 -3.47
CA PRO A 752 15.31 3.79 -4.03
C PRO A 752 16.18 5.05 -3.81
N PRO A 753 17.51 4.93 -3.84
CA PRO A 753 18.38 6.10 -3.88
C PRO A 753 18.09 6.97 -5.10
N GLY A 754 18.24 8.28 -4.95
CA GLY A 754 18.05 9.21 -6.04
C GLY A 754 18.19 10.65 -5.60
N ARG A 755 18.68 11.50 -6.49
CA ARG A 755 18.88 12.92 -6.26
C ARG A 755 17.64 13.66 -5.77
N TRP A 756 16.49 13.29 -6.30
CA TRP A 756 15.23 13.96 -6.01
C TRP A 756 14.35 13.07 -5.14
N ILE A 757 13.69 13.69 -4.17
CA ILE A 757 12.59 13.09 -3.41
C ILE A 757 11.36 13.99 -3.56
N GLN A 758 10.20 13.38 -3.71
CA GLN A 758 8.92 14.04 -3.55
C GLN A 758 8.24 13.45 -2.33
N VAL A 759 7.81 14.32 -1.41
CA VAL A 759 7.03 13.94 -0.23
C VAL A 759 5.60 14.40 -0.44
N GLU A 760 4.64 13.49 -0.25
CA GLU A 760 3.22 13.79 -0.18
C GLU A 760 2.77 13.76 1.27
N VAL A 761 2.11 14.83 1.71
CA VAL A 761 1.42 14.94 2.98
C VAL A 761 -0.07 14.92 2.69
N THR A 762 -0.81 14.03 3.34
CA THR A 762 -2.26 13.92 3.22
C THR A 762 -2.93 14.24 4.55
N LEU A 763 -3.94 15.10 4.48
CA LEU A 763 -4.84 15.45 5.58
C LEU A 763 -6.20 14.82 5.32
N GLU A 764 -6.78 14.16 6.32
CA GLU A 764 -8.10 13.54 6.23
C GLU A 764 -8.92 13.80 7.49
N THR A 765 -10.20 14.13 7.33
CA THR A 765 -11.17 14.18 8.43
C THR A 765 -12.58 13.83 7.97
N GLN A 766 -13.39 13.35 8.91
CA GLN A 766 -14.84 13.16 8.78
C GLN A 766 -15.63 14.29 9.47
N ASP A 767 -14.96 15.12 10.27
CA ASP A 767 -15.56 16.18 11.06
C ASP A 767 -15.48 17.54 10.35
N GLU A 768 -16.04 18.58 10.99
CA GLU A 768 -15.88 19.97 10.54
C GLU A 768 -14.54 20.60 10.96
N VAL A 769 -13.76 19.91 11.81
CA VAL A 769 -12.49 20.40 12.31
C VAL A 769 -11.37 19.79 11.47
N SER A 770 -10.71 20.61 10.65
CA SER A 770 -9.55 20.15 9.88
C SER A 770 -8.38 19.82 10.82
N PRO A 771 -7.64 18.72 10.59
CA PRO A 771 -6.31 18.56 11.12
C PRO A 771 -5.41 19.69 10.62
N ALA A 772 -4.37 19.99 11.38
CA ALA A 772 -3.40 21.03 11.07
C ALA A 772 -2.01 20.41 10.93
N PHE A 773 -1.36 20.68 9.81
CA PHE A 773 0.02 20.28 9.55
C PHE A 773 0.94 21.48 9.69
N THR A 774 1.97 21.37 10.52
CA THR A 774 2.79 22.51 10.96
C THR A 774 4.25 22.40 10.59
N GLY A 775 4.74 21.22 10.19
CA GLY A 775 6.14 21.08 9.77
C GLY A 775 6.46 19.74 9.12
N LEU A 776 7.45 19.75 8.23
CA LEU A 776 8.05 18.56 7.60
C LEU A 776 9.58 18.69 7.67
N ARG A 777 10.26 17.60 8.01
CA ARG A 777 11.71 17.45 7.91
C ARG A 777 12.06 16.17 7.19
N VAL A 778 13.05 16.26 6.31
CA VAL A 778 13.53 15.15 5.48
C VAL A 778 15.00 14.95 5.75
N PHE A 779 15.34 13.73 6.17
CA PHE A 779 16.69 13.34 6.57
C PHE A 779 17.29 12.37 5.54
N TRP A 780 18.54 12.60 5.14
CA TRP A 780 19.22 11.81 4.12
C TRP A 780 20.75 11.84 4.26
N GLN A 781 21.42 10.96 3.50
CA GLN A 781 22.86 10.79 3.41
C GLN A 781 23.30 10.56 1.95
N TYR A 782 24.58 10.73 1.63
CA TYR A 782 25.09 10.63 0.26
C TYR A 782 25.76 9.30 -0.06
#